data_AF-A0A0R3W3S2-F1
#
_entry.id   AF-A0A0R3W3S2-F1
#
_cell.length_a   1.000
_cell.length_b   1.000
_cell.length_c   1.000
_cell.angle_alpha   90.00
_cell.angle_beta   90.00
_cell.angle_gamma   90.00
#
_symmetry.space_group_name_H-M   'P 1'
#
loop_
_entity.id
_entity.type
_entity.pdbx_description
1 polymer ?
#
loop_
_entity_poly.entity_id
_entity_poly.type
_entity_poly.pdbx_seq_one_letter_code
_entity_poly.pdbx_strand_id
1 'polypeptide(L)'
;MPVNFTVAEIRRLMSKSKNIRNMSVIAHVDHGKSTLTDSLVSKAGIIAESRAGDARFTDTRKDEQDRCITIKSTAISLYNELDADQLDYVRKVQPVDKDESGKDECGFLINLIDSPGHVDFSSEVTAALRVTDGALVVVDAVSGVCVQTETVLRQAIAERIKPILFMNKLDKALSTMGQDPESLYQHLSRVVENVNVIIAQFSEHDGPMGDVTVNPGNGTVGFGSGLQSWAFTLHTMAGFYAKRTGMDADKLLPRLWGDNFFNAAEKKWRKSKTDPKDVRAFVHFILDPITKIFKAVQDEDKAMIQKMLTAINVKLTTEEHDQPAKVLLKTIMHKWLPAGDCLLEMICIHLPSPFVSQRYRMEMLYEGPKDDEAALGIMNCDPNACLMMYISKMVPTSDKGRFYALGRVFSGTIATGQKVRIMGPNYVYGKKDDCCEKSIQRTILMMGRYTEAIDDVPCGNICGLVGVDQFLVKTGTITTFAGAHNMRQMKFSVSPVVRVAVDCKNPSDLPKLVEGLKRLAKSDPMVLIQTEESGEHIIAGAGELHLEICLKDLEEDHACIPIKKSEPVVSYRETVTEVSSVQALSKSPNKHNRLFFRAEPLGEDLTKEIDENVVSAKQDPKIRGRILTENHGWDATDARKIWCFGPDRTGPNIVVDVTKGVQYLNDIKDSVVAAFQFVTMDGVLCDENMRGIRFNIEDVVLHADAIHRGGGQIIPTARRCFYGACLTASPAILEPVYVCEIQTPEDALGGIYSTLNRKRGIIFSEENTPGTPIYIVKAYLPVNESFGFTAELRAATSGKAFPQCQFDHWQLYQGNPLDPNSKPGALVASIRKRKGKPEAIPSLDNFIDKL
;
A
#
# COMPACT_ATOMS: atom_id res chain seq x y z
N MET A 1 -1.93 -33.07 6.96
CA MET A 1 -3.06 -32.98 7.91
C MET A 1 -4.32 -32.90 7.07
N PRO A 2 -5.44 -33.51 7.48
CA PRO A 2 -6.68 -33.36 6.72
C PRO A 2 -7.11 -31.90 6.83
N VAL A 3 -7.06 -31.18 5.71
CA VAL A 3 -7.70 -29.87 5.59
C VAL A 3 -9.20 -30.10 5.70
N ASN A 4 -9.96 -29.19 6.32
CA ASN A 4 -11.41 -29.37 6.54
C ASN A 4 -12.25 -29.32 5.25
N PHE A 5 -11.62 -29.24 4.07
CA PHE A 5 -12.29 -29.10 2.78
C PHE A 5 -11.48 -29.77 1.66
N THR A 6 -12.18 -30.15 0.59
CA THR A 6 -11.64 -30.75 -0.63
C THR A 6 -11.47 -29.71 -1.74
N VAL A 7 -10.58 -29.96 -2.70
CA VAL A 7 -10.41 -29.10 -3.89
C VAL A 7 -11.72 -28.97 -4.69
N ALA A 8 -12.53 -30.03 -4.71
CA ALA A 8 -13.84 -30.03 -5.37
C ALA A 8 -14.82 -29.05 -4.70
N GLU A 9 -14.85 -29.00 -3.37
CA GLU A 9 -15.68 -28.04 -2.63
C GLU A 9 -15.23 -26.60 -2.85
N ILE A 10 -13.92 -26.34 -2.84
CA ILE A 10 -13.41 -25.00 -3.18
C ILE A 10 -13.85 -24.63 -4.59
N ARG A 11 -13.67 -25.51 -5.58
CA ARG A 11 -14.06 -25.24 -6.96
C ARG A 11 -15.57 -25.00 -7.10
N ARG A 12 -16.41 -25.70 -6.33
CA ARG A 12 -17.85 -25.45 -6.27
C ARG A 12 -18.15 -24.03 -5.77
N LEU A 13 -17.53 -23.64 -4.65
CA LEU A 13 -17.70 -22.32 -4.04
C LEU A 13 -17.11 -21.17 -4.87
N MET A 14 -16.06 -21.42 -5.66
CA MET A 14 -15.53 -20.44 -6.62
C MET A 14 -16.61 -19.96 -7.60
N SER A 15 -17.63 -20.77 -7.89
CA SER A 15 -18.74 -20.40 -8.77
C SER A 15 -19.83 -19.57 -8.05
N LYS A 16 -19.76 -19.44 -6.72
CA LYS A 16 -20.71 -18.72 -5.87
C LYS A 16 -20.16 -17.34 -5.54
N SER A 17 -20.16 -16.45 -6.53
CA SER A 17 -19.49 -15.14 -6.43
C SER A 17 -20.01 -14.26 -5.29
N LYS A 18 -21.23 -14.49 -4.77
CA LYS A 18 -21.77 -13.76 -3.62
C LYS A 18 -21.24 -14.27 -2.27
N ASN A 19 -20.71 -15.48 -2.24
CA ASN A 19 -20.16 -16.15 -1.05
C ASN A 19 -18.63 -16.13 -1.01
N ILE A 20 -17.98 -15.38 -1.90
CA ILE A 20 -16.53 -15.16 -1.90
C ILE A 20 -16.21 -13.87 -1.12
N ARG A 21 -15.11 -13.88 -0.35
CA ARG A 21 -14.53 -12.68 0.26
C ARG A 21 -13.06 -12.59 -0.11
N ASN A 22 -12.68 -11.61 -0.93
CA ASN A 22 -11.28 -11.33 -1.18
C ASN A 22 -10.82 -10.24 -0.21
N MET A 23 -9.83 -10.52 0.63
CA MET A 23 -9.44 -9.58 1.69
C MET A 23 -7.95 -9.57 1.97
N SER A 24 -7.46 -8.45 2.51
CA SER A 24 -6.09 -8.31 2.99
C SER A 24 -6.05 -7.85 4.44
N VAL A 25 -5.02 -8.24 5.19
CA VAL A 25 -4.84 -7.78 6.57
C VAL A 25 -3.88 -6.60 6.59
N ILE A 26 -4.38 -5.45 7.04
CA ILE A 26 -3.61 -4.20 7.18
C ILE A 26 -3.24 -4.04 8.64
N ALA A 27 -1.97 -3.81 8.93
CA ALA A 27 -1.51 -3.54 10.28
C ALA A 27 -0.19 -2.79 10.26
N HIS A 28 0.04 -1.98 11.28
CA HIS A 28 1.37 -1.51 11.60
C HIS A 28 2.25 -2.68 12.09
N VAL A 29 3.56 -2.53 11.99
CA VAL A 29 4.52 -3.49 12.58
C VAL A 29 4.19 -3.73 14.06
N ASP A 30 4.32 -4.98 14.50
CA ASP A 30 4.03 -5.43 15.87
C ASP A 30 2.58 -5.30 16.35
N HIS A 31 1.60 -4.89 15.52
CA HIS A 31 0.18 -4.91 15.91
C HIS A 31 -0.42 -6.32 16.02
N GLY A 32 0.38 -7.37 15.76
CA GLY A 32 -0.03 -8.78 15.91
C GLY A 32 -0.79 -9.34 14.71
N LYS A 33 -0.51 -8.82 13.51
CA LYS A 33 -1.06 -9.29 12.23
C LYS A 33 -0.83 -10.79 12.00
N SER A 34 0.42 -11.24 12.03
CA SER A 34 0.77 -12.65 11.77
C SER A 34 0.14 -13.61 12.79
N THR A 35 -0.03 -13.17 14.03
CA THR A 35 -0.70 -13.96 15.08
C THR A 35 -2.20 -14.12 14.81
N LEU A 36 -2.85 -13.08 14.26
CA LEU A 36 -4.26 -13.15 13.88
C LEU A 36 -4.47 -13.98 12.61
N THR A 37 -3.60 -13.85 11.61
CA THR A 37 -3.67 -14.69 10.39
C THR A 37 -3.47 -16.16 10.73
N ASP A 38 -2.54 -16.49 11.62
CA ASP A 38 -2.39 -17.85 12.14
C ASP A 38 -3.65 -18.38 12.81
N SER A 39 -4.36 -17.53 13.58
CA SER A 39 -5.61 -17.92 14.23
C SER A 39 -6.70 -18.29 13.20
N LEU A 40 -6.74 -17.58 12.07
CA LEU A 40 -7.64 -17.89 10.94
C LEU A 40 -7.23 -19.18 10.23
N VAL A 41 -5.95 -19.35 9.94
CA VAL A 41 -5.39 -20.55 9.27
C VAL A 41 -5.59 -21.79 10.14
N SER A 42 -5.47 -21.65 11.46
CA SER A 42 -5.74 -22.70 12.42
C SER A 42 -7.21 -23.12 12.40
N LYS A 43 -8.14 -22.15 12.41
CA LYS A 43 -9.56 -22.45 12.37
C LYS A 43 -9.98 -23.16 11.08
N ALA A 44 -9.32 -22.82 9.96
CA ALA A 44 -9.51 -23.50 8.69
C ALA A 44 -8.96 -24.95 8.64
N GLY A 45 -8.31 -25.42 9.71
CA GLY A 45 -7.74 -26.78 9.79
C GLY A 45 -6.46 -26.96 8.97
N ILE A 46 -5.83 -25.86 8.53
CA ILE A 46 -4.59 -25.91 7.74
C ILE A 46 -3.37 -26.14 8.65
N ILE A 47 -3.39 -25.58 9.86
CA ILE A 47 -2.39 -25.80 10.91
C ILE A 47 -3.03 -26.35 12.18
N ALA A 48 -2.24 -27.08 12.97
CA ALA A 48 -2.68 -27.55 14.28
C ALA A 48 -2.87 -26.38 15.25
N GLU A 49 -3.96 -26.40 16.02
CA GLU A 49 -4.34 -25.35 16.99
C GLU A 49 -3.25 -25.05 18.03
N SER A 50 -2.52 -26.07 18.48
CA SER A 50 -1.41 -25.92 19.42
C SER A 50 -0.23 -25.12 18.88
N ARG A 51 -0.15 -24.90 17.57
CA ARG A 51 0.88 -24.10 16.91
C ARG A 51 0.38 -22.74 16.43
N ALA A 52 -0.89 -22.40 16.63
CA ALA A 52 -1.45 -21.12 16.20
C ALA A 52 -0.81 -19.96 16.99
N GLY A 53 -0.24 -18.98 16.27
CA GLY A 53 0.44 -17.82 16.83
C GLY A 53 1.96 -17.95 16.92
N ASP A 54 2.48 -19.18 17.03
CA ASP A 54 3.92 -19.50 17.02
C ASP A 54 4.40 -20.00 15.65
N ALA A 55 3.52 -20.62 14.86
CA ALA A 55 3.85 -21.22 13.57
C ALA A 55 4.20 -20.20 12.48
N ARG A 56 3.53 -19.04 12.49
CA ARG A 56 3.61 -17.97 11.49
C ARG A 56 3.58 -18.54 10.08
N PHE A 57 2.48 -19.20 9.75
CA PHE A 57 2.37 -20.00 8.52
C PHE A 57 2.52 -19.15 7.26
N THR A 58 2.01 -17.92 7.31
CA THR A 58 2.07 -16.93 6.22
C THR A 58 3.47 -16.33 6.02
N ASP A 59 4.30 -16.34 7.06
CA ASP A 59 5.72 -15.98 7.01
C ASP A 59 6.47 -17.20 6.45
N THR A 60 6.59 -17.27 5.13
CA THR A 60 7.12 -18.43 4.40
C THR A 60 8.64 -18.47 4.39
N ARG A 61 9.29 -17.31 4.53
CA ARG A 61 10.75 -17.18 4.47
C ARG A 61 11.37 -17.32 5.87
N LYS A 62 12.62 -17.77 5.91
CA LYS A 62 13.35 -17.94 7.18
C LYS A 62 13.62 -16.60 7.88
N ASP A 63 13.98 -15.59 7.11
CA ASP A 63 14.25 -14.24 7.63
C ASP A 63 12.98 -13.53 8.13
N GLU A 64 11.82 -13.78 7.52
CA GLU A 64 10.51 -13.33 8.06
C GLU A 64 10.27 -13.90 9.47
N GLN A 65 10.51 -15.20 9.64
CA GLN A 65 10.34 -15.89 10.92
C GLN A 65 11.33 -15.38 11.97
N ASP A 66 12.61 -15.25 11.61
CA ASP A 66 13.67 -14.79 12.51
C ASP A 66 13.47 -13.33 12.94
N ARG A 67 13.01 -12.45 12.02
CA ARG A 67 12.78 -11.02 12.29
C ARG A 67 11.39 -10.71 12.83
N CYS A 68 10.47 -11.68 12.81
CA CYS A 68 9.08 -11.50 13.20
C CYS A 68 8.31 -10.45 12.39
N ILE A 69 8.65 -10.30 11.11
CA ILE A 69 8.00 -9.38 10.17
C ILE A 69 7.62 -10.12 8.89
N THR A 70 6.48 -9.75 8.29
CA THR A 70 6.12 -10.23 6.96
C THR A 70 6.79 -9.35 5.90
N ILE A 71 7.48 -9.98 4.93
CA ILE A 71 8.25 -9.34 3.87
C ILE A 71 7.54 -9.48 2.53
N LYS A 72 7.06 -10.69 2.18
CA LYS A 72 6.36 -10.96 0.91
C LYS A 72 4.90 -11.31 1.15
N SER A 73 4.02 -10.79 0.29
CA SER A 73 2.60 -11.11 0.38
C SER A 73 2.32 -12.56 0.00
N THR A 74 1.58 -13.28 0.85
CA THR A 74 1.19 -14.69 0.67
C THR A 74 -0.33 -14.82 0.58
N ALA A 75 -0.83 -15.56 -0.41
CA ALA A 75 -2.26 -15.82 -0.60
C ALA A 75 -2.66 -17.18 -0.01
N ILE A 76 -3.78 -17.21 0.71
CA ILE A 76 -4.38 -18.40 1.31
C ILE A 76 -5.89 -18.36 1.10
N SER A 77 -6.49 -19.48 0.70
CA SER A 77 -7.93 -19.66 0.70
C SER A 77 -8.38 -20.35 1.99
N LEU A 78 -9.40 -19.81 2.64
CA LEU A 78 -10.02 -20.33 3.84
C LEU A 78 -11.48 -20.68 3.54
N TYR A 79 -11.98 -21.70 4.25
CA TYR A 79 -13.37 -22.11 4.19
C TYR A 79 -14.02 -21.89 5.55
N ASN A 80 -15.25 -21.35 5.54
CA ASN A 80 -16.07 -21.26 6.74
C ASN A 80 -17.54 -21.46 6.41
N GLU A 81 -18.28 -22.11 7.30
CA GLU A 81 -19.73 -22.22 7.24
C GLU A 81 -20.36 -21.28 8.26
N LEU A 82 -21.44 -20.60 7.86
CA LEU A 82 -22.24 -19.79 8.77
C LEU A 82 -23.56 -20.49 9.11
N ASP A 83 -23.99 -20.32 10.35
CA ASP A 83 -25.29 -20.78 10.82
C ASP A 83 -26.43 -19.96 10.22
N ALA A 84 -27.66 -20.49 10.26
CA ALA A 84 -28.85 -19.82 9.71
C ALA A 84 -29.08 -18.42 10.30
N ASP A 85 -28.89 -18.26 11.62
CA ASP A 85 -29.00 -16.98 12.32
C ASP A 85 -27.96 -15.97 11.79
N GLN A 86 -26.72 -16.42 11.54
CA GLN A 86 -25.64 -15.58 11.01
C GLN A 86 -25.90 -15.17 9.55
N LEU A 87 -26.46 -16.07 8.74
CA LEU A 87 -26.86 -15.78 7.36
C LEU A 87 -27.97 -14.72 7.27
N ASP A 88 -28.85 -14.60 8.27
CA ASP A 88 -29.82 -13.50 8.33
C ASP A 88 -29.12 -12.14 8.40
N TYR A 89 -28.02 -12.05 9.15
CA TYR A 89 -27.22 -10.81 9.21
C TYR A 89 -26.51 -10.52 7.89
N VAL A 90 -25.96 -11.54 7.23
CA VAL A 90 -25.37 -11.36 5.90
C VAL A 90 -26.42 -10.80 4.94
N ARG A 91 -27.63 -11.37 4.92
CA ARG A 91 -28.74 -10.96 4.03
C ARG A 91 -29.21 -9.52 4.26
N LYS A 92 -29.13 -9.02 5.49
CA LYS A 92 -29.42 -7.61 5.81
C LYS A 92 -28.42 -6.65 5.16
N VAL A 93 -27.20 -7.10 4.89
CA VAL A 93 -26.09 -6.28 4.38
C VAL A 93 -25.85 -6.49 2.88
N GLN A 94 -25.94 -7.74 2.41
CA GLN A 94 -25.56 -8.12 1.04
C GLN A 94 -26.22 -9.43 0.59
N PRO A 95 -26.36 -9.65 -0.73
CA PRO A 95 -27.01 -10.86 -1.24
C PRO A 95 -26.13 -12.09 -1.03
N VAL A 96 -26.77 -13.26 -0.92
CA VAL A 96 -26.14 -14.58 -0.74
C VAL A 96 -26.56 -15.47 -1.91
N ASP A 97 -25.66 -16.34 -2.38
CA ASP A 97 -25.99 -17.31 -3.43
C ASP A 97 -26.82 -18.48 -2.89
N LYS A 98 -27.45 -19.20 -3.82
CA LYS A 98 -28.21 -20.41 -3.50
C LYS A 98 -27.35 -21.65 -3.68
N ASP A 99 -27.56 -22.64 -2.82
CA ASP A 99 -27.02 -23.99 -2.97
C ASP A 99 -27.75 -24.78 -4.07
N GLU A 100 -27.37 -26.04 -4.27
CA GLU A 100 -28.00 -26.94 -5.26
C GLU A 100 -29.45 -27.31 -4.91
N SER A 101 -29.84 -27.17 -3.64
CA SER A 101 -31.20 -27.43 -3.14
C SER A 101 -32.13 -26.21 -3.25
N GLY A 102 -31.59 -25.06 -3.69
CA GLY A 102 -32.32 -23.79 -3.78
C GLY A 102 -32.40 -23.02 -2.45
N LYS A 103 -31.72 -23.49 -1.40
CA LYS A 103 -31.56 -22.79 -0.11
C LYS A 103 -30.37 -21.83 -0.16
N ASP A 104 -30.24 -20.97 0.83
CA ASP A 104 -29.06 -20.10 0.91
C ASP A 104 -27.80 -20.93 1.16
N GLU A 105 -26.75 -20.62 0.42
CA GLU A 105 -25.44 -21.24 0.58
C GLU A 105 -24.83 -20.81 1.92
N CYS A 106 -24.57 -21.78 2.78
CA CYS A 106 -23.94 -21.55 4.08
C CYS A 106 -22.41 -21.44 3.99
N GLY A 107 -21.80 -22.04 2.96
CA GLY A 107 -20.35 -22.03 2.77
C GLY A 107 -19.84 -20.71 2.21
N PHE A 108 -18.75 -20.21 2.77
CA PHE A 108 -18.03 -19.03 2.31
C PHE A 108 -16.57 -19.37 1.97
N LEU A 109 -16.11 -18.85 0.84
CA LEU A 109 -14.72 -18.93 0.41
C LEU A 109 -14.03 -17.59 0.68
N ILE A 110 -13.03 -17.58 1.55
CA ILE A 110 -12.31 -16.36 1.92
C ILE A 110 -10.89 -16.44 1.37
N ASN A 111 -10.57 -15.58 0.42
CA ASN A 111 -9.22 -15.44 -0.10
C ASN A 111 -8.50 -14.35 0.71
N LEU A 112 -7.62 -14.78 1.60
CA LEU A 112 -6.79 -13.92 2.43
C LEU A 112 -5.44 -13.70 1.75
N ILE A 113 -5.08 -12.44 1.55
CA ILE A 113 -3.71 -12.04 1.20
C ILE A 113 -3.08 -11.38 2.42
N ASP A 114 -2.08 -12.04 2.98
CA ASP A 114 -1.33 -11.48 4.09
C ASP A 114 -0.32 -10.47 3.54
N SER A 115 -0.50 -9.18 3.81
CA SER A 115 0.34 -8.11 3.28
C SER A 115 1.35 -7.61 4.30
N PRO A 116 2.60 -7.25 3.93
CA PRO A 116 3.62 -6.75 4.84
C PRO A 116 3.17 -5.59 5.72
N GLY A 117 3.63 -5.58 6.98
CA GLY A 117 3.37 -4.47 7.90
C GLY A 117 4.42 -3.36 7.81
N HIS A 118 5.65 -3.69 7.38
CA HIS A 118 6.76 -2.73 7.38
C HIS A 118 6.71 -1.79 6.16
N VAL A 119 6.90 -0.48 6.39
CA VAL A 119 6.87 0.61 5.38
C VAL A 119 7.66 0.31 4.11
N ASP A 120 8.87 -0.24 4.25
CA ASP A 120 9.77 -0.66 3.17
C ASP A 120 9.14 -1.62 2.15
N PHE A 121 8.10 -2.37 2.52
CA PHE A 121 7.39 -3.32 1.64
C PHE A 121 5.97 -2.85 1.29
N SER A 122 5.70 -1.54 1.35
CA SER A 122 4.41 -0.94 0.98
C SER A 122 3.96 -1.25 -0.46
N SER A 123 4.90 -1.59 -1.35
CA SER A 123 4.61 -2.04 -2.71
C SER A 123 3.86 -3.36 -2.76
N GLU A 124 4.24 -4.31 -1.89
CA GLU A 124 3.57 -5.60 -1.71
C GLU A 124 2.17 -5.44 -1.12
N VAL A 125 1.97 -4.42 -0.29
CA VAL A 125 0.66 -4.02 0.25
C VAL A 125 -0.22 -3.47 -0.88
N THR A 126 0.31 -2.55 -1.69
CA THR A 126 -0.42 -1.97 -2.84
C THR A 126 -0.86 -3.06 -3.82
N ALA A 127 0.02 -4.05 -4.07
CA ALA A 127 -0.29 -5.21 -4.90
C ALA A 127 -1.44 -6.05 -4.32
N ALA A 128 -1.44 -6.30 -3.01
CA ALA A 128 -2.52 -7.03 -2.34
C ALA A 128 -3.86 -6.27 -2.44
N LEU A 129 -3.86 -4.97 -2.12
CA LEU A 129 -5.06 -4.13 -2.13
C LEU A 129 -5.77 -4.10 -3.49
N ARG A 130 -5.02 -4.14 -4.60
CA ARG A 130 -5.61 -4.11 -5.94
C ARG A 130 -6.54 -5.30 -6.23
N VAL A 131 -6.26 -6.47 -5.66
CA VAL A 131 -7.02 -7.70 -5.92
C VAL A 131 -8.02 -8.05 -4.82
N THR A 132 -8.01 -7.34 -3.69
CA THR A 132 -8.92 -7.56 -2.55
C THR A 132 -10.12 -6.60 -2.59
N ASP A 133 -11.24 -7.01 -1.99
CA ASP A 133 -12.52 -6.27 -1.92
C ASP A 133 -12.73 -5.62 -0.55
N GLY A 134 -12.15 -6.21 0.49
CA GLY A 134 -12.21 -5.72 1.86
C GLY A 134 -10.85 -5.78 2.55
N ALA A 135 -10.72 -5.07 3.67
CA ALA A 135 -9.51 -5.10 4.48
C ALA A 135 -9.81 -5.23 5.97
N LEU A 136 -9.08 -6.12 6.64
CA LEU A 136 -9.06 -6.24 8.09
C LEU A 136 -7.96 -5.35 8.65
N VAL A 137 -8.34 -4.23 9.26
CA VAL A 137 -7.41 -3.27 9.86
C VAL A 137 -7.14 -3.67 11.31
N VAL A 138 -5.91 -4.01 11.62
CA VAL A 138 -5.48 -4.44 12.96
C VAL A 138 -4.81 -3.29 13.69
N VAL A 139 -5.38 -2.91 14.83
CA VAL A 139 -4.91 -1.79 15.65
C VAL A 139 -4.59 -2.30 17.05
N ASP A 140 -3.43 -1.94 17.58
CA ASP A 140 -3.07 -2.24 18.97
C ASP A 140 -3.96 -1.41 19.91
N ALA A 141 -4.67 -2.07 20.83
CA ALA A 141 -5.52 -1.42 21.82
C ALA A 141 -4.74 -0.48 22.76
N VAL A 142 -3.41 -0.64 22.89
CA VAL A 142 -2.55 0.23 23.70
C VAL A 142 -2.04 1.41 22.85
N SER A 143 -1.38 1.14 21.73
CA SER A 143 -0.72 2.17 20.91
C SER A 143 -1.70 2.98 20.04
N GLY A 144 -2.85 2.42 19.68
CA GLY A 144 -3.81 3.07 18.80
C GLY A 144 -3.34 3.10 17.34
N VAL A 145 -3.77 4.12 16.60
CA VAL A 145 -3.49 4.27 15.16
C VAL A 145 -2.11 4.90 14.95
N CYS A 146 -1.29 4.26 14.12
CA CYS A 146 0.07 4.71 13.78
C CYS A 146 0.17 5.08 12.28
N VAL A 147 1.26 5.73 11.86
CA VAL A 147 1.41 6.23 10.46
C VAL A 147 1.26 5.18 9.38
N GLN A 148 1.72 3.93 9.59
CA GLN A 148 1.50 2.86 8.62
C GLN A 148 0.02 2.48 8.51
N THR A 149 -0.69 2.41 9.63
CA THR A 149 -2.13 2.12 9.63
C THR A 149 -2.87 3.20 8.84
N GLU A 150 -2.55 4.47 9.09
CA GLU A 150 -3.13 5.61 8.36
C GLU A 150 -2.80 5.56 6.85
N THR A 151 -1.53 5.38 6.50
CA THR A 151 -1.06 5.33 5.11
C THR A 151 -1.76 4.21 4.33
N VAL A 152 -1.76 3.00 4.87
CA VAL A 152 -2.32 1.84 4.17
C VAL A 152 -3.84 1.91 4.16
N LEU A 153 -4.48 2.45 5.20
CA LEU A 153 -5.92 2.71 5.20
C LEU A 153 -6.29 3.75 4.14
N ARG A 154 -5.53 4.86 4.01
CA ARG A 154 -5.70 5.85 2.93
C ARG A 154 -5.62 5.18 1.56
N GLN A 155 -4.63 4.30 1.34
CA GLN A 155 -4.51 3.54 0.09
C GLN A 155 -5.70 2.61 -0.15
N ALA A 156 -6.15 1.90 0.88
CA ALA A 156 -7.32 1.03 0.80
C ALA A 156 -8.59 1.81 0.38
N ILE A 157 -8.85 2.96 1.00
CA ILE A 157 -10.00 3.80 0.65
C ILE A 157 -9.87 4.35 -0.78
N ALA A 158 -8.69 4.78 -1.20
CA ALA A 158 -8.43 5.22 -2.58
C ALA A 158 -8.66 4.09 -3.62
N GLU A 159 -8.36 2.85 -3.25
CA GLU A 159 -8.63 1.65 -4.06
C GLU A 159 -10.08 1.14 -3.92
N ARG A 160 -10.96 1.91 -3.27
CA ARG A 160 -12.36 1.60 -2.99
C ARG A 160 -12.54 0.26 -2.23
N ILE A 161 -11.75 0.04 -1.19
CA ILE A 161 -11.77 -1.18 -0.36
C ILE A 161 -12.49 -0.87 0.95
N LYS A 162 -13.41 -1.76 1.36
CA LYS A 162 -14.18 -1.57 2.60
C LYS A 162 -13.38 -2.06 3.82
N PRO A 163 -13.11 -1.20 4.82
CA PRO A 163 -12.40 -1.61 6.03
C PRO A 163 -13.35 -2.23 7.06
N ILE A 164 -12.81 -3.17 7.84
CA ILE A 164 -13.32 -3.58 9.16
C ILE A 164 -12.17 -3.47 10.16
N LEU A 165 -12.48 -3.18 11.43
CA LEU A 165 -11.46 -2.90 12.44
C LEU A 165 -11.37 -4.06 13.44
N PHE A 166 -10.15 -4.43 13.81
CA PHE A 166 -9.88 -5.35 14.90
C PHE A 166 -8.90 -4.73 15.89
N MET A 167 -9.38 -4.53 17.12
CA MET A 167 -8.59 -4.03 18.24
C MET A 167 -7.89 -5.19 18.94
N ASN A 168 -6.61 -5.35 18.64
CA ASN A 168 -5.77 -6.43 19.15
C ASN A 168 -5.06 -6.03 20.45
N LYS A 169 -4.47 -7.03 21.14
CA LYS A 169 -3.74 -6.86 22.41
C LYS A 169 -4.58 -6.25 23.54
N LEU A 170 -5.89 -6.55 23.55
CA LEU A 170 -6.77 -6.11 24.63
C LEU A 170 -6.33 -6.67 25.98
N ASP A 171 -5.70 -7.85 26.01
CA ASP A 171 -5.08 -8.41 27.22
C ASP A 171 -4.00 -7.51 27.81
N LYS A 172 -3.16 -6.92 26.95
CA LYS A 172 -2.15 -5.94 27.39
C LYS A 172 -2.83 -4.70 27.94
N ALA A 173 -3.81 -4.14 27.22
CA ALA A 173 -4.56 -2.96 27.66
C ALA A 173 -5.26 -3.18 29.02
N LEU A 174 -5.85 -4.36 29.23
CA LEU A 174 -6.45 -4.74 30.52
C LEU A 174 -5.41 -4.78 31.66
N SER A 175 -4.19 -5.23 31.37
CA SER A 175 -3.12 -5.29 32.39
C SER A 175 -2.44 -3.94 32.66
N THR A 176 -2.28 -3.08 31.65
CA THR A 176 -1.50 -1.84 31.75
C THR A 176 -2.37 -0.62 32.04
N MET A 177 -3.57 -0.54 31.45
CA MET A 177 -4.50 0.59 31.58
C MET A 177 -5.70 0.27 32.49
N GLY A 178 -5.93 -1.00 32.81
CA GLY A 178 -7.18 -1.50 33.40
C GLY A 178 -7.43 -1.21 34.87
N GLN A 179 -6.89 -0.12 35.43
CA GLN A 179 -7.26 0.30 36.79
C GLN A 179 -8.69 0.86 36.86
N ASP A 180 -9.18 1.49 35.79
CA ASP A 180 -10.57 1.94 35.64
C ASP A 180 -11.18 1.48 34.29
N PRO A 181 -12.20 0.60 34.30
CA PRO A 181 -12.87 0.10 33.09
C PRO A 181 -13.51 1.20 32.22
N GLU A 182 -13.99 2.30 32.81
CA GLU A 182 -14.56 3.42 32.04
C GLU A 182 -13.45 4.14 31.26
N SER A 183 -12.31 4.41 31.89
CA SER A 183 -11.14 4.99 31.23
C SER A 183 -10.66 4.13 30.05
N LEU A 184 -10.65 2.79 30.20
CA LEU A 184 -10.34 1.88 29.10
C LEU A 184 -11.37 2.02 27.97
N TYR A 185 -12.68 2.02 28.27
CA TYR A 185 -13.71 2.24 27.24
C TYR A 185 -13.51 3.57 26.49
N GLN A 186 -13.25 4.66 27.21
CA GLN A 186 -13.02 5.98 26.58
C GLN A 186 -11.78 5.98 25.67
N HIS A 187 -10.74 5.23 26.04
CA HIS A 187 -9.59 5.02 25.17
C HIS A 187 -9.96 4.22 23.91
N LEU A 188 -10.67 3.09 24.07
CA LEU A 188 -11.10 2.29 22.92
C LEU A 188 -12.01 3.09 21.97
N SER A 189 -12.91 3.93 22.50
CA SER A 189 -13.76 4.82 21.71
C SER A 189 -12.93 5.83 20.90
N ARG A 190 -11.94 6.47 21.54
CA ARG A 190 -11.02 7.39 20.85
C ARG A 190 -10.25 6.72 19.72
N VAL A 191 -9.83 5.47 19.89
CA VAL A 191 -9.16 4.71 18.81
C VAL A 191 -10.10 4.49 17.63
N VAL A 192 -11.36 4.09 17.87
CA VAL A 192 -12.38 3.94 16.82
C VAL A 192 -12.66 5.28 16.11
N GLU A 193 -12.77 6.36 16.88
CA GLU A 193 -12.97 7.71 16.34
C GLU A 193 -11.81 8.15 15.45
N ASN A 194 -10.56 7.94 15.87
CA ASN A 194 -9.38 8.26 15.07
C ASN A 194 -9.36 7.51 13.73
N VAL A 195 -9.74 6.23 13.72
CA VAL A 195 -9.89 5.46 12.47
C VAL A 195 -10.97 6.08 11.58
N ASN A 196 -12.11 6.47 12.15
CA ASN A 196 -13.20 7.09 11.40
C ASN A 196 -12.85 8.48 10.87
N VAL A 197 -12.03 9.27 11.58
CA VAL A 197 -11.53 10.56 11.08
C VAL A 197 -10.71 10.34 9.81
N ILE A 198 -9.81 9.35 9.81
CA ILE A 198 -9.01 9.00 8.62
C ILE A 198 -9.93 8.56 7.48
N ILE A 199 -10.90 7.68 7.75
CA ILE A 199 -11.86 7.24 6.74
C ILE A 199 -12.62 8.43 6.17
N ALA A 200 -13.18 9.30 7.01
CA ALA A 200 -13.96 10.46 6.60
C ALA A 200 -13.16 11.48 5.79
N GLN A 201 -11.85 11.62 6.06
CA GLN A 201 -10.97 12.50 5.29
C GLN A 201 -10.78 12.03 3.84
N PHE A 202 -10.82 10.72 3.59
CA PHE A 202 -10.51 10.13 2.27
C PHE A 202 -11.71 9.47 1.58
N SER A 203 -12.82 9.27 2.28
CA SER A 203 -14.06 8.71 1.73
C SER A 203 -15.05 9.80 1.35
N GLU A 204 -15.70 9.65 0.20
CA GLU A 204 -16.88 10.44 -0.15
C GLU A 204 -18.10 9.85 0.57
N HIS A 205 -18.71 10.60 1.51
CA HIS A 205 -19.83 10.11 2.32
C HIS A 205 -21.06 9.68 1.47
N ASP A 206 -21.32 10.39 0.37
CA ASP A 206 -22.34 10.05 -0.65
C ASP A 206 -21.74 9.36 -1.88
N GLY A 207 -20.52 8.85 -1.74
CA GLY A 207 -19.79 8.16 -2.79
C GLY A 207 -20.37 6.77 -3.09
N PRO A 208 -19.85 6.11 -4.15
CA PRO A 208 -20.40 4.84 -4.62
C PRO A 208 -20.18 3.66 -3.66
N MET A 209 -19.41 3.85 -2.58
CA MET A 209 -19.22 2.87 -1.51
C MET A 209 -20.25 3.00 -0.37
N GLY A 210 -20.99 4.10 -0.30
CA GLY A 210 -21.82 4.46 0.84
C GLY A 210 -21.00 4.68 2.12
N ASP A 211 -21.63 4.48 3.27
CA ASP A 211 -20.97 4.59 4.58
C ASP A 211 -19.96 3.45 4.80
N VAL A 212 -18.70 3.83 4.87
CA VAL A 212 -17.54 2.96 5.11
C VAL A 212 -16.95 3.12 6.51
N THR A 213 -17.60 3.91 7.38
CA THR A 213 -17.15 4.08 8.77
C THR A 213 -17.26 2.77 9.56
N VAL A 214 -16.38 2.62 10.54
CA VAL A 214 -16.38 1.47 11.44
C VAL A 214 -17.09 1.81 12.75
N ASN A 215 -18.05 0.98 13.15
CA ASN A 215 -18.83 1.16 14.35
C ASN A 215 -18.99 -0.17 15.12
N PRO A 216 -18.56 -0.25 16.40
CA PRO A 216 -18.79 -1.42 17.23
C PRO A 216 -20.27 -1.80 17.34
N GLY A 217 -21.16 -0.81 17.41
CA GLY A 217 -22.62 -1.00 17.49
C GLY A 217 -23.23 -1.64 16.24
N ASN A 218 -22.50 -1.71 15.12
CA ASN A 218 -22.92 -2.40 13.89
C ASN A 218 -22.18 -3.72 13.68
N GLY A 219 -21.27 -4.11 14.58
CA GLY A 219 -20.48 -5.35 14.46
C GLY A 219 -19.23 -5.26 13.58
N THR A 220 -18.91 -4.09 13.00
CA THR A 220 -17.73 -3.92 12.13
C THR A 220 -16.41 -3.74 12.90
N VAL A 221 -16.46 -3.75 14.24
CA VAL A 221 -15.30 -3.66 15.13
C VAL A 221 -15.25 -4.90 16.03
N GLY A 222 -14.16 -5.65 15.92
CA GLY A 222 -13.82 -6.75 16.81
C GLY A 222 -12.81 -6.33 17.87
N PHE A 223 -12.87 -6.97 19.03
CA PHE A 223 -11.98 -6.74 20.16
C PHE A 223 -11.39 -8.07 20.63
N GLY A 224 -10.10 -8.12 20.94
CA GLY A 224 -9.52 -9.34 21.49
C GLY A 224 -8.01 -9.35 21.60
N SER A 225 -7.47 -10.55 21.69
CA SER A 225 -6.04 -10.83 21.74
C SER A 225 -5.73 -12.02 20.84
N GLY A 226 -5.00 -11.76 19.75
CA GLY A 226 -4.49 -12.82 18.87
C GLY A 226 -3.56 -13.79 19.61
N LEU A 227 -2.74 -13.30 20.54
CA LEU A 227 -1.79 -14.11 21.30
C LEU A 227 -2.49 -15.11 22.23
N GLN A 228 -3.56 -14.66 22.89
CA GLN A 228 -4.39 -15.51 23.74
C GLN A 228 -5.51 -16.22 22.96
N SER A 229 -5.59 -15.99 21.65
CA SER A 229 -6.54 -16.64 20.72
C SER A 229 -8.01 -16.48 21.10
N TRP A 230 -8.37 -15.34 21.70
CA TRP A 230 -9.76 -15.00 21.99
C TRP A 230 -10.15 -13.64 21.39
N ALA A 231 -11.38 -13.54 20.90
CA ALA A 231 -11.93 -12.30 20.39
C ALA A 231 -13.45 -12.31 20.37
N PHE A 232 -14.05 -11.12 20.35
CA PHE A 232 -15.48 -10.94 20.28
C PHE A 232 -15.84 -9.70 19.46
N THR A 233 -17.04 -9.71 18.89
CA THR A 233 -17.73 -8.52 18.40
C THR A 233 -18.90 -8.23 19.34
N LEU A 234 -19.50 -7.05 19.23
CA LEU A 234 -20.75 -6.79 19.96
C LEU A 234 -21.89 -7.69 19.46
N HIS A 235 -21.79 -8.20 18.23
CA HIS A 235 -22.72 -9.15 17.66
C HIS A 235 -22.74 -10.46 18.45
N THR A 236 -21.58 -11.08 18.64
CA THR A 236 -21.48 -12.34 19.40
C THR A 236 -21.91 -12.16 20.85
N MET A 237 -21.55 -11.04 21.47
CA MET A 237 -21.97 -10.70 22.83
C MET A 237 -23.47 -10.45 22.94
N ALA A 238 -24.08 -9.75 21.99
CA ALA A 238 -25.52 -9.53 21.96
C ALA A 238 -26.28 -10.87 21.85
N GLY A 239 -25.84 -11.78 20.97
CA GLY A 239 -26.42 -13.13 20.86
C GLY A 239 -26.29 -13.95 22.15
N PHE A 240 -25.16 -13.86 22.84
CA PHE A 240 -24.95 -14.52 24.13
C PHE A 240 -25.89 -13.99 25.23
N TYR A 241 -26.02 -12.67 25.36
CA TYR A 241 -26.87 -12.04 26.38
C TYR A 241 -28.36 -12.09 26.05
N ALA A 242 -28.73 -12.08 24.77
CA ALA A 242 -30.12 -12.22 24.31
C ALA A 242 -30.76 -13.52 24.84
N LYS A 243 -30.05 -14.65 24.71
CA LYS A 243 -30.49 -15.96 25.21
C LYS A 243 -30.73 -16.00 26.73
N ARG A 244 -30.12 -15.10 27.49
CA ARG A 244 -30.21 -15.06 28.96
C ARG A 244 -31.18 -14.03 29.51
N THR A 245 -31.24 -12.87 28.85
CA THR A 245 -32.10 -11.76 29.25
C THR A 245 -33.50 -11.87 28.65
N GLY A 246 -33.67 -12.70 27.62
CA GLY A 246 -34.91 -12.79 26.84
C GLY A 246 -35.14 -11.58 25.94
N MET A 247 -34.16 -10.68 25.82
CA MET A 247 -34.19 -9.55 24.89
C MET A 247 -33.72 -9.98 23.51
N ASP A 248 -34.31 -9.38 22.47
CA ASP A 248 -33.89 -9.56 21.08
C ASP A 248 -32.47 -9.03 20.84
N ALA A 249 -31.64 -9.80 20.11
CA ALA A 249 -30.22 -9.49 19.90
C ALA A 249 -30.04 -8.20 19.09
N ASP A 250 -30.87 -7.94 18.08
CA ASP A 250 -30.79 -6.73 17.24
C ASP A 250 -31.10 -5.46 18.03
N LYS A 251 -31.97 -5.56 19.05
CA LYS A 251 -32.27 -4.44 19.96
C LYS A 251 -31.19 -4.22 21.01
N LEU A 252 -30.47 -5.29 21.39
CA LEU A 252 -29.42 -5.23 22.40
C LEU A 252 -28.11 -4.71 21.82
N LEU A 253 -27.76 -5.12 20.61
CA LEU A 253 -26.53 -4.76 19.90
C LEU A 253 -26.19 -3.25 19.96
N PRO A 254 -27.06 -2.33 19.49
CA PRO A 254 -26.75 -0.89 19.51
C PRO A 254 -26.72 -0.30 20.93
N ARG A 255 -27.24 -1.01 21.94
CA ARG A 255 -27.22 -0.58 23.35
C ARG A 255 -25.93 -0.98 24.07
N LEU A 256 -25.15 -1.90 23.52
CA LEU A 256 -23.88 -2.35 24.13
C LEU A 256 -22.73 -1.36 23.92
N TRP A 257 -22.88 -0.36 23.04
CA TRP A 257 -21.89 0.67 22.75
C TRP A 257 -22.43 2.09 22.96
N GLY A 258 -21.55 3.07 23.10
CA GLY A 258 -21.92 4.49 23.20
C GLY A 258 -22.43 4.89 24.57
N ASP A 259 -23.18 5.99 24.62
CA ASP A 259 -23.81 6.54 25.82
C ASP A 259 -25.09 5.80 26.21
N ASN A 260 -24.94 4.50 26.42
CA ASN A 260 -25.96 3.62 26.96
C ASN A 260 -25.49 3.11 28.32
N PHE A 261 -26.30 3.33 29.34
CA PHE A 261 -26.02 2.96 30.73
C PHE A 261 -27.07 1.97 31.23
N PHE A 262 -26.64 1.03 32.06
CA PHE A 262 -27.50 0.02 32.66
C PHE A 262 -27.40 0.09 34.18
N ASN A 263 -28.56 0.26 34.82
CA ASN A 263 -28.67 0.23 36.27
C ASN A 263 -29.08 -1.17 36.73
N ALA A 264 -28.14 -1.93 37.30
CA ALA A 264 -28.40 -3.31 37.70
C ALA A 264 -29.42 -3.44 38.86
N ALA A 265 -29.56 -2.41 39.70
CA ALA A 265 -30.51 -2.42 40.81
C ALA A 265 -31.96 -2.23 40.32
N GLU A 266 -32.16 -1.33 39.36
CA GLU A 266 -33.49 -1.05 38.78
C GLU A 266 -33.81 -1.90 37.55
N LYS A 267 -32.82 -2.57 36.96
CA LYS A 267 -32.89 -3.27 35.66
C LYS A 267 -33.37 -2.35 34.52
N LYS A 268 -32.96 -1.08 34.54
CA LYS A 268 -33.36 -0.06 33.56
C LYS A 268 -32.18 0.41 32.73
N TRP A 269 -32.47 0.69 31.45
CA TRP A 269 -31.56 1.34 30.51
C TRP A 269 -31.74 2.85 30.56
N ARG A 270 -30.62 3.60 30.53
CA ARG A 270 -30.60 5.07 30.54
C ARG A 270 -29.61 5.57 29.48
N LYS A 271 -29.87 6.74 28.90
CA LYS A 271 -29.00 7.38 27.89
C LYS A 271 -27.94 8.32 28.47
N SER A 272 -28.04 8.63 29.75
CA SER A 272 -27.10 9.47 30.46
C SER A 272 -26.90 8.93 31.86
N LYS A 273 -25.72 9.23 32.43
CA LYS A 273 -25.40 8.88 33.80
C LYS A 273 -26.13 9.82 34.75
N THR A 274 -27.26 9.37 35.27
CA THR A 274 -28.13 10.14 36.18
C THR A 274 -27.99 9.70 37.63
N ASP A 275 -27.60 8.45 37.85
CA ASP A 275 -27.30 7.86 39.15
C ASP A 275 -25.83 7.37 39.15
N PRO A 276 -25.08 7.50 40.25
CA PRO A 276 -23.75 6.87 40.39
C PRO A 276 -23.70 5.37 40.06
N LYS A 277 -24.82 4.65 40.23
CA LYS A 277 -24.99 3.22 39.91
C LYS A 277 -25.26 2.95 38.42
N ASP A 278 -25.46 3.99 37.62
CA ASP A 278 -25.57 3.85 36.16
C ASP A 278 -24.18 3.55 35.59
N VAL A 279 -23.94 2.29 35.26
CA VAL A 279 -22.69 1.81 34.66
C VAL A 279 -22.89 1.72 33.16
N ARG A 280 -21.90 2.16 32.38
CA ARG A 280 -21.95 2.05 30.92
C ARG A 280 -22.15 0.60 30.50
N ALA A 281 -22.99 0.36 29.50
CA ALA A 281 -23.37 -0.97 29.07
C ALA A 281 -22.16 -1.81 28.64
N PHE A 282 -21.24 -1.24 27.86
CA PHE A 282 -20.00 -1.91 27.48
C PHE A 282 -19.18 -2.33 28.70
N VAL A 283 -19.04 -1.43 29.68
CA VAL A 283 -18.31 -1.73 30.92
C VAL A 283 -19.00 -2.87 31.68
N HIS A 284 -20.32 -2.75 31.90
CA HIS A 284 -21.08 -3.70 32.71
C HIS A 284 -21.18 -5.10 32.09
N PHE A 285 -21.50 -5.18 30.80
CA PHE A 285 -21.76 -6.44 30.12
C PHE A 285 -20.51 -7.06 29.49
N ILE A 286 -19.42 -6.32 29.29
CA ILE A 286 -18.25 -6.84 28.55
C ILE A 286 -16.98 -6.76 29.38
N LEU A 287 -16.54 -5.55 29.77
CA LEU A 287 -15.27 -5.40 30.49
C LEU A 287 -15.31 -5.98 31.90
N ASP A 288 -16.41 -5.81 32.63
CA ASP A 288 -16.58 -6.32 34.00
C ASP A 288 -16.45 -7.85 34.09
N PRO A 289 -17.16 -8.65 33.28
CA PRO A 289 -16.97 -10.10 33.26
C PRO A 289 -15.53 -10.52 32.90
N ILE A 290 -14.93 -9.90 31.88
CA ILE A 290 -13.57 -10.24 31.44
C ILE A 290 -12.56 -9.91 32.53
N THR A 291 -12.59 -8.70 33.10
CA THR A 291 -11.68 -8.28 34.17
C THR A 291 -11.82 -9.15 35.42
N LYS A 292 -13.04 -9.60 35.76
CA LYS A 292 -13.27 -10.54 36.87
C LYS A 292 -12.65 -11.90 36.62
N ILE A 293 -12.72 -12.43 35.39
CA ILE A 293 -12.05 -13.69 35.02
C ILE A 293 -10.53 -13.52 35.15
N PHE A 294 -9.97 -12.44 34.60
CA PHE A 294 -8.54 -12.15 34.67
C PHE A 294 -8.05 -12.08 36.12
N LYS A 295 -8.73 -11.31 36.98
CA LYS A 295 -8.39 -11.20 38.41
C LYS A 295 -8.53 -12.53 39.14
N ALA A 296 -9.65 -13.24 38.96
CA ALA A 296 -9.87 -14.52 39.63
C ALA A 296 -8.81 -15.57 39.28
N VAL A 297 -8.36 -15.62 38.02
CA VAL A 297 -7.29 -16.53 37.60
C VAL A 297 -5.92 -16.07 38.10
N GLN A 298 -5.65 -14.76 38.12
CA GLN A 298 -4.39 -14.21 38.62
C GLN A 298 -4.24 -14.37 40.14
N ASP A 299 -5.33 -14.23 40.89
CA ASP A 299 -5.39 -14.41 42.34
C ASP A 299 -5.55 -15.88 42.76
N GLU A 300 -5.64 -16.80 41.78
CA GLU A 300 -5.88 -18.24 41.97
C GLU A 300 -7.14 -18.58 42.80
N ASP A 301 -8.18 -17.72 42.73
CA ASP A 301 -9.45 -17.92 43.42
C ASP A 301 -10.32 -18.97 42.72
N LYS A 302 -10.11 -20.24 43.11
CA LYS A 302 -10.84 -21.40 42.56
C LYS A 302 -12.35 -21.30 42.70
N ALA A 303 -12.87 -20.69 43.76
CA ALA A 303 -14.31 -20.58 43.99
C ALA A 303 -14.94 -19.58 43.01
N MET A 304 -14.28 -18.44 42.81
CA MET A 304 -14.74 -17.44 41.85
C MET A 304 -14.57 -17.92 40.41
N ILE A 305 -13.48 -18.62 40.07
CA ILE A 305 -13.29 -19.23 38.75
C ILE A 305 -14.45 -20.18 38.43
N GLN A 306 -14.81 -21.10 39.34
CA GLN A 306 -15.90 -22.05 39.11
C GLN A 306 -17.26 -21.35 38.93
N LYS A 307 -17.50 -20.30 39.72
CA LYS A 307 -18.70 -19.47 39.58
C LYS A 307 -18.75 -18.79 38.21
N MET A 308 -17.62 -18.25 37.74
CA MET A 308 -17.53 -17.60 36.44
C MET A 308 -17.69 -18.59 35.29
N LEU A 309 -17.06 -19.77 35.34
CA LEU A 309 -17.20 -20.84 34.34
C LEU A 309 -18.66 -21.25 34.13
N THR A 310 -19.38 -21.44 35.25
CA THR A 310 -20.83 -21.72 35.24
C THR A 310 -21.59 -20.54 34.62
N ALA A 311 -21.22 -19.32 35.01
CA ALA A 311 -21.83 -18.10 34.49
C ALA A 311 -21.49 -17.80 33.03
N ILE A 312 -20.47 -18.38 32.41
CA ILE A 312 -20.20 -18.21 30.95
C ILE A 312 -20.54 -19.46 30.13
N ASN A 313 -21.00 -20.53 30.80
CA ASN A 313 -21.30 -21.84 30.21
C ASN A 313 -20.07 -22.49 29.53
N VAL A 314 -18.90 -22.38 30.15
CA VAL A 314 -17.66 -23.03 29.69
C VAL A 314 -17.36 -24.23 30.59
N LYS A 315 -17.02 -25.35 29.97
CA LYS A 315 -16.62 -26.59 30.65
C LYS A 315 -15.13 -26.83 30.43
N LEU A 316 -14.41 -27.09 31.53
CA LEU A 316 -13.01 -27.49 31.51
C LEU A 316 -12.87 -28.99 31.81
N THR A 317 -11.83 -29.62 31.27
CA THR A 317 -11.44 -30.99 31.63
C THR A 317 -10.66 -30.98 32.95
N THR A 318 -10.46 -32.15 33.56
CA THR A 318 -9.68 -32.29 34.80
C THR A 318 -8.25 -31.79 34.61
N GLU A 319 -7.62 -32.11 33.47
CA GLU A 319 -6.26 -31.65 33.15
C GLU A 319 -6.18 -30.14 32.93
N GLU A 320 -7.22 -29.53 32.35
CA GLU A 320 -7.27 -28.09 32.12
C GLU A 320 -7.41 -27.31 33.44
N HIS A 321 -8.12 -27.86 34.43
CA HIS A 321 -8.24 -27.23 35.75
C HIS A 321 -6.91 -27.11 36.50
N ASP A 322 -5.97 -28.02 36.24
CA ASP A 322 -4.66 -28.05 36.90
C ASP A 322 -3.58 -27.25 36.12
N GLN A 323 -3.96 -26.57 35.04
CA GLN A 323 -3.03 -25.76 34.26
C GLN A 323 -2.53 -24.53 35.05
N PRO A 324 -1.28 -24.07 34.82
CA PRO A 324 -0.78 -22.83 35.40
C PRO A 324 -1.67 -21.63 35.04
N ALA A 325 -1.79 -20.64 35.94
CA ALA A 325 -2.72 -19.51 35.80
C ALA A 325 -2.73 -18.84 34.41
N LYS A 326 -1.55 -18.58 33.82
CA LYS A 326 -1.44 -17.98 32.47
C LYS A 326 -2.03 -18.87 31.37
N VAL A 327 -1.78 -20.18 31.45
CA VAL A 327 -2.28 -21.16 30.48
C VAL A 327 -3.78 -21.38 30.68
N LEU A 328 -4.21 -21.50 31.94
CA LEU A 328 -5.62 -21.61 32.31
C LEU A 328 -6.43 -20.41 31.80
N LEU A 329 -5.93 -19.18 31.97
CA LEU A 329 -6.59 -17.98 31.46
C LEU A 329 -6.78 -18.06 29.94
N LYS A 330 -5.73 -18.44 29.19
CA LYS A 330 -5.80 -18.63 27.75
C LYS A 330 -6.86 -19.67 27.39
N THR A 331 -6.87 -20.83 28.05
CA THR A 331 -7.83 -21.92 27.82
C THR A 331 -9.27 -21.48 28.06
N ILE A 332 -9.54 -20.80 29.17
CA ILE A 332 -10.88 -20.30 29.52
C ILE A 332 -11.36 -19.30 28.47
N MET A 333 -10.53 -18.30 28.14
CA MET A 333 -10.91 -17.24 27.21
C MET A 333 -11.10 -17.79 25.79
N HIS A 334 -10.23 -18.69 25.34
CA HIS A 334 -10.32 -19.32 24.03
C HIS A 334 -11.60 -20.15 23.87
N LYS A 335 -11.97 -20.95 24.89
CA LYS A 335 -13.22 -21.74 24.87
C LYS A 335 -14.47 -20.86 24.95
N TRP A 336 -14.39 -19.72 25.62
CA TRP A 336 -15.52 -18.81 25.73
C TRP A 336 -15.74 -18.01 24.44
N LEU A 337 -14.66 -17.46 23.88
CA LEU A 337 -14.70 -16.48 22.79
C LEU A 337 -13.61 -16.79 21.75
N PRO A 338 -13.75 -17.84 20.93
CA PRO A 338 -12.73 -18.22 19.97
C PRO A 338 -12.44 -17.10 18.96
N ALA A 339 -11.16 -16.70 18.82
CA ALA A 339 -10.80 -15.59 17.93
C ALA A 339 -11.10 -15.88 16.45
N GLY A 340 -10.83 -17.10 15.98
CA GLY A 340 -11.07 -17.48 14.58
C GLY A 340 -12.53 -17.34 14.16
N ASP A 341 -13.47 -17.78 15.02
CA ASP A 341 -14.91 -17.73 14.75
C ASP A 341 -15.40 -16.28 14.64
N CYS A 342 -14.99 -15.46 15.61
CA CYS A 342 -15.29 -14.03 15.63
C CYS A 342 -14.79 -13.31 14.36
N LEU A 343 -13.55 -13.56 13.95
CA LEU A 343 -12.96 -12.93 12.77
C LEU A 343 -13.65 -13.39 11.47
N LEU A 344 -13.88 -14.69 11.31
CA LEU A 344 -14.52 -15.25 10.12
C LEU A 344 -15.96 -14.76 9.96
N GLU A 345 -16.72 -14.70 11.06
CA GLU A 345 -18.06 -14.12 11.09
C GLU A 345 -18.04 -12.65 10.64
N MET A 346 -17.17 -11.83 11.24
CA MET A 346 -17.04 -10.41 10.90
C MET A 346 -16.67 -10.21 9.42
N ILE A 347 -15.76 -11.03 8.89
CA ILE A 347 -15.35 -11.02 7.48
C ILE A 347 -16.53 -11.36 6.57
N CYS A 348 -17.27 -12.42 6.85
CA CYS A 348 -18.35 -12.88 5.99
C CYS A 348 -19.54 -11.91 5.97
N ILE A 349 -19.89 -11.33 7.13
CA ILE A 349 -21.01 -10.40 7.25
C ILE A 349 -20.69 -9.05 6.59
N HIS A 350 -19.56 -8.43 6.93
CA HIS A 350 -19.33 -7.02 6.65
C HIS A 350 -18.45 -6.72 5.42
N LEU A 351 -17.54 -7.63 5.04
CA LEU A 351 -16.76 -7.42 3.82
C LEU A 351 -17.61 -7.74 2.59
N PRO A 352 -17.52 -6.94 1.52
CA PRO A 352 -18.34 -7.14 0.33
C PRO A 352 -17.88 -8.36 -0.46
N SER A 353 -18.84 -9.03 -1.09
CA SER A 353 -18.55 -10.01 -2.15
C SER A 353 -17.99 -9.33 -3.41
N PRO A 354 -17.24 -10.05 -4.26
CA PRO A 354 -16.78 -9.53 -5.55
C PRO A 354 -17.95 -9.06 -6.44
N PHE A 355 -19.12 -9.71 -6.34
CA PHE A 355 -20.33 -9.30 -7.04
C PHE A 355 -20.84 -7.91 -6.64
N VAL A 356 -20.69 -7.54 -5.37
CA VAL A 356 -21.07 -6.21 -4.86
C VAL A 356 -19.95 -5.21 -5.15
N SER A 357 -18.70 -5.56 -4.85
CA SER A 357 -17.57 -4.65 -4.93
C SER A 357 -17.26 -4.19 -6.36
N GLN A 358 -17.31 -5.10 -7.33
CA GLN A 358 -16.93 -4.78 -8.71
C GLN A 358 -17.87 -3.76 -9.36
N ARG A 359 -19.14 -3.69 -8.93
CA ARG A 359 -20.11 -2.70 -9.43
C ARG A 359 -19.63 -1.27 -9.24
N TYR A 360 -19.16 -0.94 -8.03
CA TYR A 360 -18.64 0.39 -7.74
C TYR A 360 -17.14 0.52 -8.01
N ARG A 361 -16.39 -0.58 -8.20
CA ARG A 361 -14.95 -0.52 -8.49
C ARG A 361 -14.60 -0.52 -9.97
N MET A 362 -15.48 -0.99 -10.87
CA MET A 362 -15.21 -1.12 -12.30
C MET A 362 -14.63 0.17 -12.90
N GLU A 363 -15.25 1.31 -12.61
CA GLU A 363 -14.81 2.63 -13.10
C GLU A 363 -13.37 2.96 -12.71
N MET A 364 -12.94 2.55 -11.52
CA MET A 364 -11.58 2.80 -11.05
C MET A 364 -10.57 1.81 -11.63
N LEU A 365 -11.00 0.56 -11.82
CA LEU A 365 -10.17 -0.56 -12.23
C LEU A 365 -9.89 -0.60 -13.74
N TYR A 366 -10.80 -0.11 -14.58
CA TYR A 366 -10.71 -0.25 -16.04
C TYR A 366 -10.47 1.11 -16.72
N GLU A 367 -9.51 1.18 -17.64
CA GLU A 367 -9.18 2.44 -18.36
C GLU A 367 -10.01 2.67 -19.63
N GLY A 368 -10.76 1.67 -20.08
CA GLY A 368 -11.56 1.75 -21.31
C GLY A 368 -12.93 2.42 -21.13
N PRO A 369 -13.75 2.44 -22.20
CA PRO A 369 -15.13 2.92 -22.15
C PRO A 369 -15.96 2.14 -21.12
N LYS A 370 -16.81 2.85 -20.38
CA LYS A 370 -17.62 2.28 -19.29
C LYS A 370 -18.76 1.36 -19.76
N ASP A 371 -19.08 1.42 -21.05
CA ASP A 371 -20.18 0.74 -21.71
C ASP A 371 -19.69 -0.41 -22.61
N ASP A 372 -18.39 -0.69 -22.66
CA ASP A 372 -17.87 -1.81 -23.44
C ASP A 372 -18.10 -3.17 -22.76
N GLU A 373 -17.93 -4.25 -23.52
CA GLU A 373 -18.17 -5.62 -23.05
C GLU A 373 -17.31 -5.98 -21.83
N ALA A 374 -16.07 -5.51 -21.78
CA ALA A 374 -15.15 -5.75 -20.68
C ALA A 374 -15.60 -5.02 -19.41
N ALA A 375 -15.99 -3.75 -19.51
CA ALA A 375 -16.51 -2.95 -18.41
C ALA A 375 -17.80 -3.55 -17.85
N LEU A 376 -18.75 -3.94 -18.71
CA LEU A 376 -19.99 -4.58 -18.29
C LEU A 376 -19.75 -5.96 -17.65
N GLY A 377 -18.82 -6.74 -18.19
CA GLY A 377 -18.41 -8.03 -17.64
C GLY A 377 -17.80 -7.89 -16.23
N ILE A 378 -16.89 -6.92 -16.05
CA ILE A 378 -16.30 -6.60 -14.74
C ILE A 378 -17.39 -6.11 -13.79
N MET A 379 -18.23 -5.17 -14.20
CA MET A 379 -19.26 -4.58 -13.33
C MET A 379 -20.25 -5.63 -12.80
N ASN A 380 -20.59 -6.62 -13.62
CA ASN A 380 -21.56 -7.65 -13.26
C ASN A 380 -20.93 -8.89 -12.60
N CYS A 381 -19.59 -9.01 -12.57
CA CYS A 381 -18.89 -10.22 -12.15
C CYS A 381 -19.46 -11.45 -12.89
N ASP A 382 -19.54 -11.37 -14.23
CA ASP A 382 -20.16 -12.41 -15.05
C ASP A 382 -19.12 -13.44 -15.53
N PRO A 383 -19.25 -14.73 -15.14
CA PRO A 383 -18.32 -15.78 -15.54
C PRO A 383 -18.40 -16.15 -17.02
N ASN A 384 -19.48 -15.77 -17.72
CA ASN A 384 -19.70 -16.07 -19.14
C ASN A 384 -19.32 -14.90 -20.07
N ALA A 385 -19.03 -13.73 -19.51
CA ALA A 385 -18.54 -12.58 -20.27
C ALA A 385 -17.09 -12.78 -20.74
N CYS A 386 -16.54 -11.81 -21.47
CA CYS A 386 -15.14 -11.86 -21.87
C CYS A 386 -14.20 -11.93 -20.66
N LEU A 387 -13.09 -12.65 -20.82
CA LEU A 387 -12.09 -12.76 -19.76
C LEU A 387 -11.45 -11.39 -19.51
N MET A 388 -11.45 -10.96 -18.26
CA MET A 388 -10.61 -9.85 -17.77
C MET A 388 -9.96 -10.30 -16.47
N MET A 389 -8.64 -10.45 -16.48
CA MET A 389 -7.85 -10.81 -15.31
C MET A 389 -6.71 -9.81 -15.12
N TYR A 390 -6.46 -9.41 -13.89
CA TYR A 390 -5.33 -8.56 -13.54
C TYR A 390 -4.26 -9.37 -12.81
N ILE A 391 -3.03 -9.34 -13.32
CA ILE A 391 -1.86 -9.88 -12.64
C ILE A 391 -1.30 -8.80 -11.72
N SER A 392 -1.27 -9.10 -10.42
CA SER A 392 -0.81 -8.18 -9.39
C SER A 392 0.66 -8.35 -9.05
N LYS A 393 1.14 -9.60 -8.95
CA LYS A 393 2.55 -9.89 -8.64
C LYS A 393 3.01 -11.20 -9.24
N MET A 394 4.34 -11.33 -9.36
CA MET A 394 5.00 -12.58 -9.68
C MET A 394 5.48 -13.24 -8.40
N VAL A 395 5.01 -14.45 -8.13
CA VAL A 395 5.40 -15.24 -6.95
C VAL A 395 6.50 -16.22 -7.36
N PRO A 396 7.67 -16.21 -6.70
CA PRO A 396 8.73 -17.16 -7.02
C PRO A 396 8.28 -18.59 -6.70
N THR A 397 8.62 -19.52 -7.59
CA THR A 397 8.34 -20.95 -7.36
C THR A 397 9.51 -21.63 -6.65
N SER A 398 9.30 -22.84 -6.13
CA SER A 398 10.40 -23.70 -5.65
C SER A 398 11.41 -24.02 -6.75
N ASP A 399 10.96 -24.03 -8.01
CA ASP A 399 11.80 -24.23 -9.17
C ASP A 399 12.52 -22.92 -9.53
N LYS A 400 13.81 -22.85 -9.20
CA LYS A 400 14.63 -21.66 -9.41
C LYS A 400 14.51 -21.14 -10.84
N GLY A 401 14.07 -19.89 -10.98
CA GLY A 401 13.99 -19.17 -12.25
C GLY A 401 12.62 -19.17 -12.94
N ARG A 402 11.60 -19.77 -12.33
CA ARG A 402 10.20 -19.62 -12.78
C ARG A 402 9.36 -18.88 -11.75
N PHE A 403 8.34 -18.19 -12.25
CA PHE A 403 7.39 -17.43 -11.44
C PHE A 403 5.95 -17.84 -11.75
N TYR A 404 5.10 -17.84 -10.72
CA TYR A 404 3.66 -17.86 -10.87
C TYR A 404 3.14 -16.43 -10.98
N ALA A 405 2.31 -16.15 -11.98
CA ALA A 405 1.62 -14.88 -12.08
C ALA A 405 0.38 -14.92 -11.19
N LEU A 406 0.43 -14.26 -10.03
CA LEU A 406 -0.70 -14.17 -9.10
C LEU A 406 -1.61 -13.02 -9.52
N GLY A 407 -2.89 -13.31 -9.69
CA GLY A 407 -3.87 -12.33 -10.13
C GLY A 407 -5.29 -12.69 -9.76
N ARG A 408 -6.21 -11.77 -10.10
CA ARG A 408 -7.65 -11.96 -9.92
C ARG A 408 -8.37 -11.89 -11.24
N VAL A 409 -9.30 -12.83 -11.44
CA VAL A 409 -10.24 -12.81 -12.55
C VAL A 409 -11.39 -11.87 -12.16
N PHE A 410 -11.59 -10.80 -12.92
CA PHE A 410 -12.65 -9.83 -12.72
C PHE A 410 -13.89 -10.10 -13.58
N SER A 411 -13.70 -10.66 -14.78
CA SER A 411 -14.76 -11.04 -15.70
C SER A 411 -14.40 -12.32 -16.44
N GLY A 412 -15.39 -13.10 -16.84
CA GLY A 412 -15.21 -14.35 -17.56
C GLY A 412 -14.59 -15.46 -16.71
N THR A 413 -14.06 -16.47 -17.39
CA THR A 413 -13.43 -17.65 -16.77
C THR A 413 -12.07 -17.91 -17.43
N ILE A 414 -11.03 -18.08 -16.62
CA ILE A 414 -9.69 -18.49 -17.10
C ILE A 414 -9.55 -20.01 -16.99
N ALA A 415 -9.04 -20.66 -18.03
CA ALA A 415 -8.87 -22.10 -18.05
C ALA A 415 -7.47 -22.52 -18.55
N THR A 416 -7.03 -23.69 -18.11
CA THR A 416 -5.80 -24.33 -18.59
C THR A 416 -5.90 -24.60 -20.09
N GLY A 417 -4.88 -24.20 -20.86
CA GLY A 417 -4.83 -24.33 -22.32
C GLY A 417 -5.53 -23.20 -23.09
N GLN A 418 -6.30 -22.34 -22.42
CA GLN A 418 -7.03 -21.24 -23.05
C GLN A 418 -6.06 -20.26 -23.71
N LYS A 419 -6.36 -19.86 -24.95
CA LYS A 419 -5.63 -18.80 -25.66
C LYS A 419 -6.10 -17.45 -25.14
N VAL A 420 -5.15 -16.63 -24.71
CA VAL A 420 -5.40 -15.31 -24.13
C VAL A 420 -4.44 -14.28 -24.71
N ARG A 421 -4.87 -13.02 -24.66
CA ARG A 421 -4.03 -11.84 -24.90
C ARG A 421 -3.44 -11.39 -23.56
N ILE A 422 -2.12 -11.33 -23.50
CA ILE A 422 -1.36 -10.80 -22.37
C ILE A 422 -0.96 -9.38 -22.76
N MET A 423 -1.52 -8.40 -22.05
CA MET A 423 -1.26 -6.97 -22.24
C MET A 423 -0.40 -6.48 -21.08
N GLY A 424 0.80 -6.02 -21.41
CA GLY A 424 1.70 -5.41 -20.45
C GLY A 424 1.25 -4.01 -20.04
N PRO A 425 1.95 -3.39 -19.08
CA PRO A 425 1.54 -2.11 -18.51
C PRO A 425 1.45 -1.00 -19.56
N ASN A 426 2.35 -1.00 -20.56
CA ASN A 426 2.46 0.07 -21.54
C ASN A 426 1.59 -0.15 -22.79
N TYR A 427 0.78 -1.20 -22.82
CA TYR A 427 -0.13 -1.44 -23.93
C TYR A 427 -1.11 -0.27 -24.10
N VAL A 428 -1.25 0.17 -25.34
CA VAL A 428 -2.21 1.19 -25.76
C VAL A 428 -3.14 0.57 -26.79
N TYR A 429 -4.44 0.77 -26.59
CA TYR A 429 -5.47 0.28 -27.51
C TYR A 429 -5.15 0.63 -28.97
N GLY A 430 -5.24 -0.37 -29.85
CA GLY A 430 -4.95 -0.25 -31.28
C GLY A 430 -3.47 -0.42 -31.67
N LYS A 431 -2.53 -0.42 -30.72
CA LYS A 431 -1.11 -0.73 -30.98
C LYS A 431 -0.82 -2.21 -30.72
N LYS A 432 0.26 -2.73 -31.33
CA LYS A 432 0.76 -4.08 -31.06
C LYS A 432 1.84 -4.11 -29.98
N ASP A 433 2.37 -2.95 -29.61
CA ASP A 433 3.41 -2.83 -28.59
C ASP A 433 2.89 -3.33 -27.25
N ASP A 434 3.72 -4.10 -26.54
CA ASP A 434 3.43 -4.65 -25.21
C ASP A 434 2.17 -5.55 -25.14
N CYS A 435 1.84 -6.23 -26.24
CA CYS A 435 0.76 -7.22 -26.30
C CYS A 435 1.20 -8.51 -27.00
N CYS A 436 0.86 -9.67 -26.44
CA CYS A 436 1.10 -10.96 -27.09
C CYS A 436 -0.05 -11.96 -26.87
N GLU A 437 -0.20 -12.89 -27.80
CA GLU A 437 -1.19 -13.97 -27.72
C GLU A 437 -0.50 -15.29 -27.37
N LYS A 438 -0.92 -15.90 -26.26
CA LYS A 438 -0.34 -17.15 -25.74
C LYS A 438 -1.41 -18.00 -25.06
N SER A 439 -1.15 -19.30 -24.98
CA SER A 439 -1.98 -20.20 -24.20
C SER A 439 -1.50 -20.25 -22.75
N ILE A 440 -2.42 -20.23 -21.80
CA ILE A 440 -2.12 -20.49 -20.39
C ILE A 440 -1.71 -21.94 -20.23
N GLN A 441 -0.56 -22.20 -19.59
CA GLN A 441 -0.06 -23.58 -19.44
C GLN A 441 -0.80 -24.33 -18.34
N ARG A 442 -1.10 -23.65 -17.23
CA ARG A 442 -1.82 -24.23 -16.08
C ARG A 442 -2.38 -23.12 -15.21
N THR A 443 -3.57 -23.36 -14.67
CA THR A 443 -4.17 -22.56 -13.59
C THR A 443 -3.95 -23.27 -12.26
N ILE A 444 -3.55 -22.52 -11.23
CA ILE A 444 -3.25 -23.06 -9.90
C ILE A 444 -3.94 -22.27 -8.80
N LEU A 445 -4.33 -22.98 -7.75
CA LEU A 445 -4.82 -22.42 -6.50
C LEU A 445 -3.64 -22.26 -5.53
N MET A 446 -3.51 -21.07 -4.95
CA MET A 446 -2.42 -20.74 -4.04
C MET A 446 -2.85 -20.98 -2.59
N MET A 447 -2.23 -21.95 -1.91
CA MET A 447 -2.50 -22.34 -0.52
C MET A 447 -1.28 -22.09 0.36
N GLY A 448 -0.85 -20.83 0.42
CA GLY A 448 0.38 -20.45 1.10
C GLY A 448 1.61 -21.08 0.44
N ARG A 449 2.19 -22.09 1.07
CA ARG A 449 3.38 -22.81 0.59
C ARG A 449 3.06 -23.89 -0.45
N TYR A 450 1.80 -24.30 -0.54
CA TYR A 450 1.35 -25.36 -1.44
C TYR A 450 0.57 -24.76 -2.61
N THR A 451 0.58 -25.48 -3.73
CA THR A 451 -0.20 -25.11 -4.92
C THR A 451 -0.94 -26.31 -5.44
N GLU A 452 -2.22 -26.15 -5.74
CA GLU A 452 -3.05 -27.20 -6.32
C GLU A 452 -3.42 -26.82 -7.76
N ALA A 453 -3.34 -27.77 -8.68
CA ALA A 453 -3.74 -27.54 -10.06
C ALA A 453 -5.27 -27.59 -10.18
N ILE A 454 -5.84 -26.64 -10.92
CA ILE A 454 -7.27 -26.57 -11.19
C ILE A 454 -7.50 -26.27 -12.68
N ASP A 455 -8.57 -26.82 -13.23
CA ASP A 455 -8.82 -26.73 -14.67
C ASP A 455 -9.22 -25.32 -15.09
N ASP A 456 -10.08 -24.67 -14.30
CA ASP A 456 -10.62 -23.35 -14.57
C ASP A 456 -10.94 -22.54 -13.30
N VAL A 457 -10.97 -21.22 -13.44
CA VAL A 457 -11.26 -20.26 -12.37
C VAL A 457 -12.21 -19.17 -12.89
N PRO A 458 -13.44 -19.09 -12.37
CA PRO A 458 -14.40 -18.05 -12.75
C PRO A 458 -14.06 -16.71 -12.09
N CYS A 459 -14.68 -15.64 -12.61
CA CYS A 459 -14.57 -14.29 -12.08
C CYS A 459 -14.92 -14.18 -10.59
N GLY A 460 -14.27 -13.21 -9.92
CA GLY A 460 -14.35 -12.99 -8.49
C GLY A 460 -13.26 -13.71 -7.68
N ASN A 461 -12.48 -14.61 -8.29
CA ASN A 461 -11.48 -15.42 -7.61
C ASN A 461 -10.03 -14.99 -7.88
N ILE A 462 -9.17 -15.25 -6.91
CA ILE A 462 -7.71 -15.10 -7.01
C ILE A 462 -7.11 -16.46 -7.39
N CYS A 463 -6.20 -16.47 -8.37
CA CYS A 463 -5.47 -17.66 -8.78
C CYS A 463 -4.06 -17.32 -9.28
N GLY A 464 -3.22 -18.35 -9.34
CA GLY A 464 -1.91 -18.28 -9.98
C GLY A 464 -1.97 -18.85 -11.40
N LEU A 465 -1.19 -18.27 -12.30
CA LEU A 465 -1.00 -18.80 -13.66
C LEU A 465 0.46 -19.20 -13.90
N VAL A 466 0.63 -20.29 -14.63
CA VAL A 466 1.94 -20.80 -15.07
C VAL A 466 2.15 -20.46 -16.54
N GLY A 467 3.35 -19.96 -16.88
CA GLY A 467 3.77 -19.69 -18.27
C GLY A 467 3.55 -18.25 -18.74
N VAL A 468 3.09 -17.35 -17.87
CA VAL A 468 2.89 -15.92 -18.16
C VAL A 468 4.18 -15.11 -17.92
N ASP A 469 5.05 -15.59 -17.04
CA ASP A 469 6.29 -14.94 -16.56
C ASP A 469 7.33 -14.64 -17.65
N GLN A 470 7.20 -15.27 -18.82
CA GLN A 470 8.05 -15.00 -19.98
C GLN A 470 7.65 -13.73 -20.74
N PHE A 471 6.39 -13.36 -20.66
CA PHE A 471 5.79 -12.28 -21.46
C PHE A 471 5.44 -11.06 -20.63
N LEU A 472 5.35 -11.23 -19.31
CA LEU A 472 5.00 -10.18 -18.37
C LEU A 472 6.06 -10.09 -17.27
N VAL A 473 6.46 -8.88 -16.92
CA VAL A 473 7.50 -8.65 -15.91
C VAL A 473 6.90 -8.49 -14.51
N LYS A 474 5.97 -7.55 -14.33
CA LYS A 474 5.41 -7.20 -13.01
C LYS A 474 3.89 -7.37 -12.97
N THR A 475 3.19 -6.44 -13.62
CA THR A 475 1.73 -6.36 -13.66
C THR A 475 1.25 -6.31 -15.09
N GLY A 476 0.00 -6.69 -15.30
CA GLY A 476 -0.60 -6.67 -16.63
C GLY A 476 -2.03 -7.15 -16.62
N THR A 477 -2.67 -6.98 -17.78
CA THR A 477 -4.06 -7.39 -18.01
C THR A 477 -4.07 -8.59 -18.95
N ILE A 478 -4.80 -9.64 -18.57
CA ILE A 478 -5.02 -10.83 -19.39
C ILE A 478 -6.48 -10.82 -19.84
N THR A 479 -6.71 -10.99 -21.14
CA THR A 479 -8.06 -10.92 -21.71
C THR A 479 -8.26 -11.84 -22.91
N THR A 480 -9.52 -12.18 -23.19
CA THR A 480 -9.93 -12.80 -24.47
C THR A 480 -10.56 -11.79 -25.43
N PHE A 481 -10.87 -10.58 -24.97
CA PHE A 481 -11.52 -9.55 -25.77
C PHE A 481 -10.51 -8.73 -26.55
N ALA A 482 -10.66 -8.70 -27.88
CA ALA A 482 -9.72 -7.97 -28.72
C ALA A 482 -9.83 -6.44 -28.59
N GLY A 483 -11.02 -5.95 -28.19
CA GLY A 483 -11.32 -4.55 -27.96
C GLY A 483 -10.92 -4.03 -26.57
N ALA A 484 -10.31 -4.87 -25.73
CA ALA A 484 -10.04 -4.54 -24.34
C ALA A 484 -8.98 -3.44 -24.19
N HIS A 485 -9.19 -2.59 -23.20
CA HIS A 485 -8.20 -1.67 -22.68
C HIS A 485 -7.48 -2.30 -21.48
N ASN A 486 -6.39 -1.67 -21.06
CA ASN A 486 -5.71 -2.10 -19.85
C ASN A 486 -6.55 -1.80 -18.61
N MET A 487 -6.43 -2.67 -17.61
CA MET A 487 -6.80 -2.31 -16.25
C MET A 487 -5.79 -1.31 -15.71
N ARG A 488 -6.26 -0.37 -14.90
CA ARG A 488 -5.46 0.72 -14.35
C ARG A 488 -4.26 0.17 -13.59
N GLN A 489 -3.08 0.73 -13.82
CA GLN A 489 -1.87 0.30 -13.13
C GLN A 489 -1.87 0.67 -11.63
N MET A 490 -1.05 0.01 -10.84
CA MET A 490 -0.85 0.32 -9.42
C MET A 490 0.00 1.57 -9.27
N LYS A 491 -0.45 2.49 -8.42
CA LYS A 491 0.34 3.63 -8.00
C LYS A 491 0.98 3.30 -6.65
N PHE A 492 2.29 3.16 -6.63
CA PHE A 492 3.01 2.97 -5.38
C PHE A 492 3.03 4.28 -4.59
N SER A 493 2.77 4.21 -3.28
CA SER A 493 2.84 5.38 -2.39
C SER A 493 4.27 5.81 -2.13
N VAL A 494 5.23 4.90 -2.27
CA VAL A 494 6.64 5.13 -1.95
C VAL A 494 7.47 5.04 -3.22
N SER A 495 8.41 5.98 -3.35
CA SER A 495 9.40 5.97 -4.42
C SER A 495 10.67 5.23 -3.99
N PRO A 496 11.30 4.44 -4.87
CA PRO A 496 12.58 3.80 -4.58
C PRO A 496 13.72 4.83 -4.62
N VAL A 497 14.02 5.44 -3.48
CA VAL A 497 14.99 6.55 -3.37
C VAL A 497 16.41 6.09 -3.04
N VAL A 498 16.56 4.94 -2.39
CA VAL A 498 17.86 4.37 -2.02
C VAL A 498 18.37 3.51 -3.17
N ARG A 499 19.63 3.68 -3.56
CA ARG A 499 20.31 2.98 -4.65
C ARG A 499 21.57 2.29 -4.16
N VAL A 500 21.86 1.09 -4.68
CA VAL A 500 23.13 0.38 -4.46
C VAL A 500 23.65 -0.09 -5.81
N ALA A 501 24.92 0.16 -6.10
CA ALA A 501 25.60 -0.43 -7.24
C ALA A 501 26.02 -1.87 -6.89
N VAL A 502 25.76 -2.79 -7.81
CA VAL A 502 26.11 -4.20 -7.69
C VAL A 502 26.96 -4.65 -8.87
N ASP A 503 27.95 -5.47 -8.55
CA ASP A 503 28.83 -6.10 -9.53
C ASP A 503 29.13 -7.54 -9.11
N CYS A 504 29.60 -8.36 -10.03
CA CYS A 504 30.02 -9.73 -9.77
C CYS A 504 31.45 -9.74 -9.20
N LYS A 505 31.72 -10.58 -8.18
CA LYS A 505 33.11 -10.74 -7.70
C LYS A 505 34.01 -11.37 -8.77
N ASN A 506 33.43 -12.27 -9.55
CA ASN A 506 34.10 -12.91 -10.69
C ASN A 506 33.47 -12.39 -11.99
N PRO A 507 34.23 -11.72 -12.88
CA PRO A 507 33.69 -11.19 -14.14
C PRO A 507 33.02 -12.25 -15.04
N SER A 508 33.40 -13.53 -14.93
CA SER A 508 32.79 -14.63 -15.66
C SER A 508 31.33 -14.89 -15.30
N ASP A 509 30.90 -14.46 -14.12
CA ASP A 509 29.53 -14.66 -13.62
C ASP A 509 28.57 -13.52 -14.04
N LEU A 510 29.05 -12.51 -14.77
CA LEU A 510 28.24 -11.38 -15.24
C LEU A 510 26.93 -11.81 -15.96
N PRO A 511 26.90 -12.85 -16.83
CA PRO A 511 25.65 -13.31 -17.43
C PRO A 511 24.63 -13.80 -16.40
N LYS A 512 25.08 -14.44 -15.31
CA LYS A 512 24.21 -14.87 -14.21
C LYS A 512 23.72 -13.69 -13.38
N LEU A 513 24.56 -12.67 -13.18
CA LEU A 513 24.16 -11.44 -12.51
C LEU A 513 23.03 -10.75 -13.28
N VAL A 514 23.21 -10.55 -14.59
CA VAL A 514 22.20 -9.91 -15.46
C VAL A 514 20.88 -10.68 -15.46
N GLU A 515 20.94 -12.01 -15.52
CA GLU A 515 19.75 -12.85 -15.43
C GLU A 515 19.10 -12.81 -14.03
N GLY A 516 19.91 -12.83 -12.96
CA GLY A 516 19.44 -12.69 -11.59
C GLY A 516 18.78 -11.34 -11.32
N LEU A 517 19.32 -10.26 -11.86
CA LEU A 517 18.74 -8.93 -11.82
C LEU A 517 17.37 -8.91 -12.51
N LYS A 518 17.24 -9.48 -13.71
CA LYS A 518 15.93 -9.61 -14.38
C LYS A 518 14.91 -10.36 -13.53
N ARG A 519 15.32 -11.39 -12.81
CA ARG A 519 14.46 -12.16 -11.90
C ARG A 519 14.06 -11.36 -10.67
N LEU A 520 14.99 -10.61 -10.08
CA LEU A 520 14.72 -9.72 -8.96
C LEU A 520 13.69 -8.64 -9.35
N ALA A 521 13.85 -8.02 -10.52
CA ALA A 521 12.90 -7.03 -11.05
C ALA A 521 11.51 -7.61 -11.32
N LYS A 522 11.37 -8.93 -11.51
CA LYS A 522 10.08 -9.62 -11.61
C LYS A 522 9.49 -9.90 -10.23
N SER A 523 10.31 -10.39 -9.29
CA SER A 523 9.85 -10.78 -7.96
C SER A 523 9.35 -9.60 -7.13
N ASP A 524 9.99 -8.44 -7.24
CA ASP A 524 9.65 -7.28 -6.43
C ASP A 524 8.94 -6.19 -7.26
N PRO A 525 7.71 -5.78 -6.87
CA PRO A 525 6.95 -4.78 -7.62
C PRO A 525 7.64 -3.40 -7.72
N MET A 526 8.43 -3.00 -6.71
CA MET A 526 8.97 -1.65 -6.57
C MET A 526 10.45 -1.53 -6.90
N VAL A 527 11.21 -2.61 -6.84
CA VAL A 527 12.62 -2.58 -7.25
C VAL A 527 12.75 -2.07 -8.68
N LEU A 528 13.63 -1.08 -8.85
CA LEU A 528 14.06 -0.61 -10.16
C LEU A 528 15.50 -1.05 -10.37
N ILE A 529 15.76 -1.61 -11.55
CA ILE A 529 17.10 -2.01 -11.94
C ILE A 529 17.47 -1.24 -13.19
N GLN A 530 18.60 -0.55 -13.12
CA GLN A 530 19.13 0.28 -14.20
C GLN A 530 20.58 -0.11 -14.43
N THR A 531 21.05 -0.01 -15.67
CA THR A 531 22.47 -0.12 -15.98
C THR A 531 22.92 1.24 -16.44
N GLU A 532 23.86 1.84 -15.71
CA GLU A 532 24.42 3.15 -16.06
C GLU A 532 25.37 3.03 -17.26
N GLU A 533 25.65 4.15 -17.93
CA GLU A 533 26.61 4.19 -19.05
C GLU A 533 28.03 3.76 -18.64
N SER A 534 28.36 3.89 -17.35
CA SER A 534 29.60 3.38 -16.74
C SER A 534 29.70 1.85 -16.76
N GLY A 535 28.60 1.15 -17.03
CA GLY A 535 28.47 -0.30 -16.93
C GLY A 535 28.07 -0.79 -15.53
N GLU A 536 27.89 0.11 -14.56
CA GLU A 536 27.42 -0.26 -13.23
C GLU A 536 25.94 -0.65 -13.23
N HIS A 537 25.61 -1.76 -12.57
CA HIS A 537 24.23 -2.17 -12.35
C HIS A 537 23.71 -1.59 -11.04
N ILE A 538 22.67 -0.76 -11.10
CA ILE A 538 22.08 -0.09 -9.95
C ILE A 538 20.76 -0.77 -9.59
N ILE A 539 20.60 -1.10 -8.30
CA ILE A 539 19.34 -1.56 -7.71
C ILE A 539 18.81 -0.42 -6.83
N ALA A 540 17.59 0.03 -7.11
CA ALA A 540 16.89 1.01 -6.30
C ALA A 540 15.72 0.39 -5.53
N GLY A 541 15.56 0.77 -4.26
CA GLY A 541 14.50 0.31 -3.37
C GLY A 541 13.98 1.42 -2.46
N ALA A 542 12.85 1.17 -1.77
CA ALA A 542 12.25 2.16 -0.86
C ALA A 542 13.12 2.54 0.33
N GLY A 543 13.84 1.57 0.91
CA GLY A 543 14.59 1.75 2.14
C GLY A 543 15.77 0.79 2.25
N GLU A 544 16.53 0.94 3.34
CA GLU A 544 17.73 0.14 3.61
C GLU A 544 17.38 -1.34 3.81
N LEU A 545 16.34 -1.64 4.60
CA LEU A 545 15.93 -3.01 4.87
C LEU A 545 15.40 -3.69 3.60
N HIS A 546 14.63 -2.96 2.79
CA HIS A 546 14.17 -3.46 1.49
C HIS A 546 15.36 -3.89 0.61
N LEU A 547 16.38 -3.03 0.48
CA LEU A 547 17.56 -3.34 -0.32
C LEU A 547 18.41 -4.46 0.26
N GLU A 548 18.56 -4.53 1.59
CA GLU A 548 19.26 -5.63 2.26
C GLU A 548 18.67 -6.99 1.83
N ILE A 549 17.35 -7.10 1.85
CA ILE A 549 16.62 -8.31 1.43
C ILE A 549 16.74 -8.54 -0.07
N CYS A 550 16.59 -7.50 -0.90
CA CYS A 550 16.74 -7.64 -2.36
C CYS A 550 18.14 -8.12 -2.76
N LEU A 551 19.18 -7.60 -2.10
CA LEU A 551 20.56 -8.01 -2.35
C LEU A 551 20.81 -9.45 -1.90
N LYS A 552 20.21 -9.85 -0.77
CA LYS A 552 20.27 -11.23 -0.30
C LYS A 552 19.53 -12.19 -1.25
N ASP A 553 18.31 -11.84 -1.69
CA ASP A 553 17.56 -12.61 -2.70
C ASP A 553 18.36 -12.72 -4.01
N LEU A 554 19.06 -11.66 -4.41
CA LEU A 554 19.92 -11.70 -5.58
C LEU A 554 21.09 -12.66 -5.43
N GLU A 555 21.82 -12.58 -4.31
CA GLU A 555 23.01 -13.39 -4.02
C GLU A 555 22.66 -14.87 -3.77
N GLU A 556 21.59 -15.17 -3.05
CA GLU A 556 21.23 -16.52 -2.60
C GLU A 556 20.26 -17.25 -3.56
N ASP A 557 19.25 -16.55 -4.11
CA ASP A 557 18.13 -17.19 -4.81
C ASP A 557 18.11 -16.94 -6.32
N HIS A 558 18.40 -15.72 -6.77
CA HIS A 558 18.21 -15.35 -8.17
C HIS A 558 19.46 -15.53 -9.03
N ALA A 559 20.56 -14.89 -8.67
CA ALA A 559 21.84 -15.01 -9.37
C ALA A 559 22.68 -16.18 -8.84
N CYS A 560 22.54 -16.50 -7.54
CA CYS A 560 23.29 -17.57 -6.87
C CYS A 560 24.82 -17.42 -7.03
N ILE A 561 25.32 -16.19 -6.95
CA ILE A 561 26.74 -15.84 -7.09
C ILE A 561 27.16 -14.84 -6.03
N PRO A 562 28.42 -14.85 -5.59
CA PRO A 562 28.94 -13.81 -4.74
C PRO A 562 28.95 -12.45 -5.44
N ILE A 563 28.28 -11.46 -4.84
CA ILE A 563 28.20 -10.10 -5.38
C ILE A 563 29.08 -9.12 -4.60
N LYS A 564 29.58 -8.09 -5.29
CA LYS A 564 30.19 -6.90 -4.71
C LYS A 564 29.12 -5.81 -4.69
N LYS A 565 28.91 -5.19 -3.53
CA LYS A 565 27.93 -4.12 -3.33
C LYS A 565 28.63 -2.83 -2.92
N SER A 566 28.21 -1.70 -3.48
CA SER A 566 28.66 -0.38 -3.04
C SER A 566 27.97 0.02 -1.72
N GLU A 567 28.41 1.13 -1.15
CA GLU A 567 27.61 1.80 -0.12
C GLU A 567 26.30 2.31 -0.73
N PRO A 568 25.19 2.32 0.04
CA PRO A 568 23.94 2.91 -0.38
C PRO A 568 24.10 4.40 -0.67
N VAL A 569 23.53 4.84 -1.79
CA VAL A 569 23.49 6.25 -2.21
C VAL A 569 22.05 6.66 -2.46
N VAL A 570 21.79 7.97 -2.37
CA VAL A 570 20.44 8.51 -2.51
C VAL A 570 20.25 9.13 -3.88
N SER A 571 19.03 9.00 -4.41
CA SER A 571 18.60 9.70 -5.63
C SER A 571 18.24 11.15 -5.30
N TYR A 572 18.84 12.11 -5.98
CA TYR A 572 18.50 13.53 -5.85
C TYR A 572 17.56 13.97 -6.99
N ARG A 573 17.04 15.20 -6.91
CA ARG A 573 16.35 15.84 -8.05
C ARG A 573 16.98 17.19 -8.35
N GLU A 574 16.89 17.62 -9.59
CA GLU A 574 17.30 18.96 -10.01
C GLU A 574 16.09 19.89 -10.07
N THR A 575 16.25 21.12 -9.61
CA THR A 575 15.19 22.14 -9.66
C THR A 575 15.78 23.52 -9.97
N VAL A 576 14.93 24.53 -10.06
CA VAL A 576 15.31 25.95 -10.17
C VAL A 576 14.62 26.71 -9.05
N THR A 577 15.25 27.77 -8.52
CA THR A 577 14.65 28.55 -7.43
C THR A 577 14.14 29.91 -7.88
N GLU A 578 14.55 30.39 -9.06
CA GLU A 578 14.20 31.70 -9.58
C GLU A 578 13.77 31.59 -11.05
N VAL A 579 13.19 32.67 -11.60
CA VAL A 579 12.95 32.76 -13.03
C VAL A 579 14.29 32.95 -13.75
N SER A 580 14.47 32.34 -14.93
CA SER A 580 15.65 32.55 -15.77
C SER A 580 15.97 34.05 -15.89
N SER A 581 17.18 34.45 -15.49
CA SER A 581 17.65 35.83 -15.57
C SER A 581 17.71 36.35 -17.01
N VAL A 582 18.03 35.49 -17.97
CA VAL A 582 18.05 35.79 -19.40
C VAL A 582 17.19 34.80 -20.17
N GLN A 583 16.66 35.24 -21.32
CA GLN A 583 15.98 34.36 -22.25
C GLN A 583 17.02 33.45 -22.92
N ALA A 584 16.91 32.14 -22.74
CA ALA A 584 17.82 31.19 -23.35
C ALA A 584 17.50 31.07 -24.84
N LEU A 585 18.48 31.37 -25.69
CA LEU A 585 18.40 31.25 -27.14
C LEU A 585 19.25 30.07 -27.63
N SER A 586 18.68 29.19 -28.44
CA SER A 586 19.46 28.18 -29.17
C SER A 586 19.12 28.16 -30.65
N LYS A 587 20.15 28.00 -31.50
CA LYS A 587 20.08 27.87 -32.95
C LYS A 587 20.16 26.40 -33.36
N SER A 588 19.42 26.06 -34.40
CA SER A 588 19.51 24.73 -35.04
C SER A 588 20.83 24.51 -35.76
N PRO A 589 21.26 23.25 -35.98
CA PRO A 589 22.46 22.95 -36.76
C PRO A 589 22.48 23.61 -38.14
N ASN A 590 21.31 23.71 -38.80
CA ASN A 590 21.16 24.45 -40.06
C ASN A 590 21.07 25.98 -39.90
N LYS A 591 21.08 26.50 -38.66
CA LYS A 591 21.00 27.92 -38.28
C LYS A 591 19.72 28.65 -38.71
N HIS A 592 18.74 27.93 -39.26
CA HIS A 592 17.50 28.53 -39.76
C HIS A 592 16.42 28.65 -38.68
N ASN A 593 16.42 27.72 -37.73
CA ASN A 593 15.47 27.72 -36.61
C ASN A 593 16.13 28.23 -35.33
N ARG A 594 15.39 29.02 -34.56
CA ARG A 594 15.82 29.58 -33.26
C ARG A 594 14.71 29.39 -32.23
N LEU A 595 15.06 28.88 -31.06
CA LEU A 595 14.13 28.67 -29.94
C LEU A 595 14.51 29.60 -28.79
N PHE A 596 13.51 30.16 -28.11
CA PHE A 596 13.69 31.10 -27.00
C PHE A 596 12.86 30.67 -25.79
N PHE A 597 13.52 30.17 -24.74
CA PHE A 597 12.85 29.64 -23.55
C PHE A 597 13.24 30.39 -22.27
N ARG A 598 12.35 30.34 -21.27
CA ARG A 598 12.66 30.60 -19.85
C ARG A 598 12.19 29.45 -18.98
N ALA A 599 12.87 29.25 -17.85
CA ALA A 599 12.49 28.34 -16.78
C ALA A 599 12.07 29.15 -15.55
N GLU A 600 11.10 28.62 -14.80
CA GLU A 600 10.66 29.19 -13.53
C GLU A 600 10.23 28.06 -12.57
N PRO A 601 10.32 28.27 -11.25
CA PRO A 601 9.90 27.27 -10.27
C PRO A 601 8.38 27.08 -10.27
N LEU A 602 7.94 25.83 -10.11
CA LEU A 602 6.57 25.49 -9.75
C LEU A 602 6.41 25.51 -8.22
N GLY A 603 5.23 25.95 -7.75
CA GLY A 603 4.89 25.89 -6.32
C GLY A 603 4.83 24.44 -5.81
N GLU A 604 5.22 24.24 -4.55
CA GLU A 604 5.30 22.91 -3.94
C GLU A 604 3.95 22.18 -3.98
N ASP A 605 2.86 22.87 -3.65
CA ASP A 605 1.50 22.31 -3.66
C ASP A 605 1.10 21.80 -5.05
N LEU A 606 1.41 22.55 -6.10
CA LEU A 606 1.17 22.12 -7.48
C LEU A 606 2.02 20.88 -7.84
N THR A 607 3.27 20.79 -7.38
CA THR A 607 4.07 19.59 -7.63
C THR A 607 3.49 18.35 -6.94
N LYS A 608 2.94 18.51 -5.73
CA LYS A 608 2.24 17.43 -5.00
C LYS A 608 0.96 17.03 -5.71
N GLU A 609 0.14 17.99 -6.14
CA GLU A 609 -1.08 17.72 -6.90
C GLU A 609 -0.81 16.99 -8.23
N ILE A 610 0.29 17.31 -8.91
CA ILE A 610 0.70 16.58 -10.13
C ILE A 610 1.10 15.14 -9.79
N ASP A 611 1.94 14.94 -8.76
CA ASP A 611 2.32 13.61 -8.30
C ASP A 611 1.08 12.79 -7.88
N GLU A 612 0.10 13.45 -7.25
CA GLU A 612 -1.17 12.86 -6.82
C GLU A 612 -2.15 12.57 -7.98
N ASN A 613 -1.86 13.05 -9.20
CA ASN A 613 -2.72 13.06 -10.39
C ASN A 613 -4.00 13.90 -10.23
N VAL A 614 -4.04 14.83 -9.28
CA VAL A 614 -5.08 15.86 -9.18
C VAL A 614 -5.00 16.80 -10.38
N VAL A 615 -3.78 17.13 -10.82
CA VAL A 615 -3.50 17.81 -12.08
C VAL A 615 -2.75 16.85 -12.99
N SER A 616 -3.34 16.44 -14.12
CA SER A 616 -2.70 15.46 -15.01
C SER A 616 -2.83 15.76 -16.50
N ALA A 617 -1.98 15.12 -17.29
CA ALA A 617 -2.04 15.18 -18.75
C ALA A 617 -3.33 14.56 -19.32
N LYS A 618 -3.95 13.61 -18.60
CA LYS A 618 -5.15 12.87 -19.02
C LYS A 618 -6.45 13.67 -18.86
N GLN A 619 -6.46 14.73 -18.06
CA GLN A 619 -7.64 15.56 -17.82
C GLN A 619 -7.98 16.45 -19.02
N ASP A 620 -9.27 16.80 -19.13
CA ASP A 620 -9.73 17.80 -20.09
C ASP A 620 -8.99 19.14 -19.84
N PRO A 621 -8.41 19.77 -20.88
CA PRO A 621 -7.66 21.02 -20.72
C PRO A 621 -8.45 22.17 -20.10
N LYS A 622 -9.78 22.21 -20.21
CA LYS A 622 -10.61 23.26 -19.59
C LYS A 622 -10.75 23.04 -18.09
N ILE A 623 -10.95 21.80 -17.65
CA ILE A 623 -11.04 21.44 -16.23
C ILE A 623 -9.69 21.72 -15.57
N ARG A 624 -8.61 21.21 -16.16
CA ARG A 624 -7.24 21.47 -15.70
C ARG A 624 -6.94 22.97 -15.65
N GLY A 625 -7.35 23.71 -16.67
CA GLY A 625 -7.18 25.15 -16.74
C GLY A 625 -7.85 25.90 -15.59
N ARG A 626 -9.05 25.47 -15.17
CA ARG A 626 -9.74 26.06 -14.02
C ARG A 626 -8.99 25.82 -12.72
N ILE A 627 -8.55 24.59 -12.47
CA ILE A 627 -7.78 24.24 -11.25
C ILE A 627 -6.54 25.12 -11.14
N LEU A 628 -5.78 25.26 -12.24
CA LEU A 628 -4.56 26.07 -12.25
C LEU A 628 -4.83 27.56 -12.03
N THR A 629 -5.92 28.10 -12.59
CA THR A 629 -6.28 29.52 -12.41
C THR A 629 -6.84 29.80 -11.02
N GLU A 630 -7.73 28.95 -10.51
CA GLU A 630 -8.43 29.15 -9.23
C GLU A 630 -7.54 28.85 -8.02
N ASN A 631 -6.77 27.75 -8.05
CA ASN A 631 -5.99 27.30 -6.90
C ASN A 631 -4.55 27.83 -6.92
N HIS A 632 -3.97 28.04 -8.11
CA HIS A 632 -2.55 28.37 -8.28
C HIS A 632 -2.31 29.72 -8.96
N GLY A 633 -3.35 30.49 -9.27
CA GLY A 633 -3.23 31.84 -9.82
C GLY A 633 -2.67 31.91 -11.25
N TRP A 634 -2.74 30.84 -12.04
CA TRP A 634 -2.25 30.84 -13.42
C TRP A 634 -3.13 31.66 -14.37
N ASP A 635 -2.51 32.26 -15.38
CA ASP A 635 -3.24 32.83 -16.51
C ASP A 635 -4.04 31.73 -17.24
N ALA A 636 -5.31 32.03 -17.54
CA ALA A 636 -6.23 31.08 -18.15
C ALA A 636 -5.82 30.66 -19.57
N THR A 637 -5.04 31.49 -20.27
CA THR A 637 -4.48 31.19 -21.59
C THR A 637 -3.33 30.20 -21.46
N ASP A 638 -2.39 30.48 -20.57
CA ASP A 638 -1.22 29.63 -20.32
C ASP A 638 -1.64 28.24 -19.84
N ALA A 639 -2.60 28.17 -18.91
CA ALA A 639 -3.09 26.92 -18.35
C ALA A 639 -3.71 25.98 -19.40
N ARG A 640 -4.25 26.53 -20.50
CA ARG A 640 -4.77 25.77 -21.65
C ARG A 640 -3.70 25.39 -22.67
N LYS A 641 -2.56 26.08 -22.67
CA LYS A 641 -1.45 25.90 -23.61
C LYS A 641 -0.30 25.04 -23.08
N ILE A 642 -0.56 24.24 -22.04
CA ILE A 642 0.35 23.19 -21.59
C ILE A 642 0.53 22.14 -22.69
N TRP A 643 1.76 21.90 -23.12
CA TRP A 643 2.07 20.92 -24.15
C TRP A 643 2.22 19.51 -23.58
N CYS A 644 2.96 19.36 -22.48
CA CYS A 644 3.12 18.09 -21.79
C CYS A 644 3.68 18.26 -20.37
N PHE A 645 3.59 17.19 -19.60
CA PHE A 645 4.21 17.01 -18.29
C PHE A 645 5.49 16.17 -18.45
N GLY A 646 6.41 16.21 -17.51
CA GLY A 646 7.69 15.50 -17.63
C GLY A 646 8.37 15.24 -16.28
N PRO A 647 9.21 14.20 -16.15
CA PRO A 647 9.43 13.14 -17.13
C PRO A 647 8.21 12.20 -17.29
N ASP A 648 8.28 11.27 -18.25
CA ASP A 648 7.28 10.22 -18.53
C ASP A 648 5.83 10.69 -18.73
N ARG A 649 5.63 11.95 -19.14
CA ARG A 649 4.29 12.57 -19.33
C ARG A 649 3.43 12.66 -18.06
N THR A 650 3.99 12.38 -16.89
CA THR A 650 3.30 12.43 -15.60
C THR A 650 4.06 13.21 -14.53
N GLY A 651 5.35 13.48 -14.74
CA GLY A 651 6.17 14.14 -13.74
C GLY A 651 5.85 15.63 -13.54
N PRO A 652 6.28 16.20 -12.39
CA PRO A 652 5.97 17.56 -11.96
C PRO A 652 6.86 18.61 -12.64
N ASN A 653 6.98 18.54 -13.97
CA ASN A 653 7.57 19.59 -14.79
C ASN A 653 6.63 19.86 -15.96
N ILE A 654 6.52 21.11 -16.39
CA ILE A 654 5.55 21.50 -17.41
C ILE A 654 6.25 22.34 -18.48
N VAL A 655 5.93 22.08 -19.74
CA VAL A 655 6.26 22.98 -20.85
C VAL A 655 5.00 23.67 -21.38
N VAL A 656 5.05 25.00 -21.44
CA VAL A 656 3.92 25.88 -21.79
C VAL A 656 4.28 26.72 -23.01
N ASP A 657 3.36 26.78 -23.97
CA ASP A 657 3.46 27.71 -25.10
C ASP A 657 2.92 29.09 -24.69
N VAL A 658 3.81 30.08 -24.60
CA VAL A 658 3.44 31.49 -24.36
C VAL A 658 3.69 32.37 -25.59
N THR A 659 3.97 31.75 -26.75
CA THR A 659 4.24 32.46 -28.01
C THR A 659 3.01 33.17 -28.55
N LYS A 660 3.24 34.20 -29.38
CA LYS A 660 2.19 34.99 -30.04
C LYS A 660 2.49 35.15 -31.53
N GLY A 661 1.59 34.66 -32.39
CA GLY A 661 1.65 34.88 -33.84
C GLY A 661 2.70 34.06 -34.61
N VAL A 662 3.23 32.99 -34.02
CA VAL A 662 4.24 32.14 -34.67
C VAL A 662 3.59 31.13 -35.62
N GLN A 663 3.99 31.18 -36.89
CA GLN A 663 3.57 30.19 -37.90
C GLN A 663 4.34 28.88 -37.73
N TYR A 664 3.72 27.75 -38.10
CA TYR A 664 4.33 26.41 -38.08
C TYR A 664 4.72 25.87 -36.68
N LEU A 665 4.28 26.51 -35.59
CA LEU A 665 4.60 26.09 -34.22
C LEU A 665 4.12 24.66 -33.92
N ASN A 666 2.94 24.28 -34.42
CA ASN A 666 2.39 22.95 -34.22
C ASN A 666 3.24 21.86 -34.91
N ASP A 667 3.95 22.18 -35.99
CA ASP A 667 4.79 21.22 -36.72
C ASP A 667 5.99 20.74 -35.89
N ILE A 668 6.46 21.58 -34.96
CA ILE A 668 7.62 21.28 -34.12
C ILE A 668 7.24 20.74 -32.75
N LYS A 669 5.95 20.74 -32.39
CA LYS A 669 5.44 20.38 -31.06
C LYS A 669 5.96 19.02 -30.60
N ASP A 670 5.82 17.99 -31.43
CA ASP A 670 6.26 16.63 -31.08
C ASP A 670 7.77 16.54 -30.87
N SER A 671 8.55 17.32 -31.62
CA SER A 671 10.01 17.36 -31.47
C SER A 671 10.43 18.05 -30.18
N VAL A 672 9.78 19.15 -29.81
CA VAL A 672 10.04 19.84 -28.53
C VAL A 672 9.58 18.99 -27.35
N VAL A 673 8.41 18.36 -27.45
CA VAL A 673 7.89 17.43 -26.42
C VAL A 673 8.86 16.26 -26.24
N ALA A 674 9.37 15.65 -27.32
CA ALA A 674 10.37 14.60 -27.23
C ALA A 674 11.64 15.08 -26.52
N ALA A 675 12.17 16.25 -26.90
CA ALA A 675 13.33 16.84 -26.22
C ALA A 675 13.08 17.10 -24.73
N PHE A 676 11.88 17.59 -24.39
CA PHE A 676 11.49 17.88 -23.02
C PHE A 676 11.44 16.62 -22.14
N GLN A 677 10.95 15.48 -22.66
CA GLN A 677 10.97 14.22 -21.91
C GLN A 677 12.40 13.76 -21.58
N PHE A 678 13.33 13.90 -22.53
CA PHE A 678 14.74 13.57 -22.28
C PHE A 678 15.37 14.54 -21.27
N VAL A 679 15.16 15.84 -21.44
CA VAL A 679 15.77 16.85 -20.56
C VAL A 679 15.27 16.73 -19.12
N THR A 680 13.99 16.47 -18.92
CA THR A 680 13.43 16.34 -17.56
C THR A 680 13.80 15.02 -16.87
N MET A 681 14.25 14.02 -17.62
CA MET A 681 14.81 12.78 -17.08
C MET A 681 16.29 12.96 -16.71
N ASP A 682 17.07 13.63 -17.56
CA ASP A 682 18.51 13.76 -17.31
C ASP A 682 18.82 14.98 -16.43
N GLY A 683 18.24 16.16 -16.57
CA GLY A 683 18.78 17.32 -15.85
C GLY A 683 20.10 17.83 -16.46
N VAL A 684 20.59 18.99 -15.98
CA VAL A 684 21.81 19.65 -16.50
C VAL A 684 22.99 19.55 -15.53
N LEU A 685 22.72 19.43 -14.23
CA LEU A 685 23.74 19.47 -13.18
C LEU A 685 24.47 18.13 -13.09
N CYS A 686 23.77 17.03 -12.88
CA CYS A 686 24.36 15.73 -12.56
C CYS A 686 23.60 14.52 -13.11
N ASP A 687 22.81 14.71 -14.16
CA ASP A 687 22.05 13.64 -14.81
C ASP A 687 20.95 13.03 -13.91
N GLU A 688 20.36 13.82 -13.00
CA GLU A 688 19.20 13.42 -12.21
C GLU A 688 17.90 14.10 -12.67
N ASN A 689 16.78 13.39 -12.52
CA ASN A 689 15.47 13.88 -12.95
C ASN A 689 15.17 15.28 -12.39
N MET A 690 14.67 16.15 -13.27
CA MET A 690 14.18 17.46 -12.91
C MET A 690 12.88 17.36 -12.11
N ARG A 691 12.61 18.31 -11.22
CA ARG A 691 11.38 18.42 -10.45
C ARG A 691 11.00 19.88 -10.23
N GLY A 692 9.72 20.19 -10.42
CA GLY A 692 9.15 21.48 -10.07
C GLY A 692 9.56 22.61 -11.00
N ILE A 693 9.75 22.32 -12.29
CA ILE A 693 10.16 23.34 -13.28
C ILE A 693 9.07 23.57 -14.31
N ARG A 694 8.69 24.84 -14.49
CA ARG A 694 7.89 25.30 -15.63
C ARG A 694 8.82 25.91 -16.67
N PHE A 695 8.69 25.45 -17.91
CA PHE A 695 9.37 26.02 -19.05
C PHE A 695 8.37 26.76 -19.95
N ASN A 696 8.67 28.02 -20.22
CA ASN A 696 7.89 28.87 -21.10
C ASN A 696 8.60 28.99 -22.44
N ILE A 697 7.90 28.60 -23.51
CA ILE A 697 8.32 28.84 -24.90
C ILE A 697 7.89 30.27 -25.24
N GLU A 698 8.83 31.21 -25.16
CA GLU A 698 8.55 32.65 -25.34
C GLU A 698 8.47 33.05 -26.81
N ASP A 699 9.39 32.54 -27.63
CA ASP A 699 9.41 32.82 -29.07
C ASP A 699 10.08 31.69 -29.86
N VAL A 700 9.77 31.61 -31.15
CA VAL A 700 10.39 30.68 -32.09
C VAL A 700 10.51 31.32 -33.48
N VAL A 701 11.71 31.28 -34.05
CA VAL A 701 11.93 31.56 -35.48
C VAL A 701 12.03 30.23 -36.21
N LEU A 702 11.14 29.98 -37.17
CA LEU A 702 11.09 28.73 -37.94
C LEU A 702 11.35 29.00 -39.43
N HIS A 703 12.08 28.11 -40.09
CA HIS A 703 12.22 28.13 -41.55
C HIS A 703 10.85 27.89 -42.21
N ALA A 704 10.62 28.39 -43.43
CA ALA A 704 9.34 28.25 -44.14
C ALA A 704 9.05 26.80 -44.59
N ASP A 705 10.07 26.05 -45.03
CA ASP A 705 9.91 24.66 -45.46
C ASP A 705 10.08 23.64 -44.33
N ALA A 706 9.15 22.67 -44.26
CA ALA A 706 9.11 21.64 -43.22
C ALA A 706 10.36 20.72 -43.20
N ILE A 707 11.00 20.53 -44.35
CA ILE A 707 12.23 19.72 -44.49
C ILE A 707 13.36 20.30 -43.60
N HIS A 708 13.40 21.61 -43.41
CA HIS A 708 14.38 22.29 -42.55
C HIS A 708 13.97 22.36 -41.07
N ARG A 709 12.81 21.80 -40.70
CA ARG A 709 12.26 21.76 -39.33
C ARG A 709 12.15 20.35 -38.75
N GLY A 710 12.79 19.35 -39.37
CA GLY A 710 12.73 17.96 -38.91
C GLY A 710 13.29 17.76 -37.49
N GLY A 711 12.95 16.63 -36.86
CA GLY A 711 13.32 16.32 -35.48
C GLY A 711 14.83 16.39 -35.20
N GLY A 712 15.68 16.00 -36.16
CA GLY A 712 17.14 16.13 -36.05
C GLY A 712 17.65 17.57 -35.95
N GLN A 713 16.84 18.57 -36.31
CA GLN A 713 17.16 19.99 -36.15
C GLN A 713 16.56 20.56 -34.87
N ILE A 714 15.30 20.21 -34.54
CA ILE A 714 14.58 20.81 -33.42
C ILE A 714 14.94 20.16 -32.07
N ILE A 715 15.03 18.83 -32.00
CA ILE A 715 15.28 18.12 -30.75
C ILE A 715 16.59 18.59 -30.07
N PRO A 716 17.77 18.57 -30.73
CA PRO A 716 19.01 19.01 -30.09
C PRO A 716 18.98 20.49 -29.70
N THR A 717 18.33 21.35 -30.48
CA THR A 717 18.19 22.78 -30.18
C THR A 717 17.29 23.02 -28.98
N ALA A 718 16.15 22.33 -28.90
CA ALA A 718 15.26 22.41 -27.75
C ALA A 718 15.97 21.93 -26.48
N ARG A 719 16.73 20.81 -26.56
CA ARG A 719 17.54 20.32 -25.43
C ARG A 719 18.50 21.38 -24.90
N ARG A 720 19.29 22.00 -25.79
CA ARG A 720 20.22 23.09 -25.42
C ARG A 720 19.46 24.26 -24.80
N CYS A 721 18.33 24.65 -25.38
CA CYS A 721 17.53 25.76 -24.90
C CYS A 721 16.97 25.52 -23.48
N PHE A 722 16.45 24.31 -23.19
CA PHE A 722 16.00 23.94 -21.86
C PHE A 722 17.13 23.97 -20.82
N TYR A 723 18.28 23.38 -21.12
CA TYR A 723 19.44 23.40 -20.21
C TYR A 723 19.96 24.82 -19.97
N GLY A 724 20.02 25.66 -21.01
CA GLY A 724 20.39 27.07 -20.88
C GLY A 724 19.40 27.86 -20.02
N ALA A 725 18.09 27.58 -20.15
CA ALA A 725 17.07 28.18 -19.32
C ALA A 725 17.22 27.77 -17.84
N CYS A 726 17.50 26.49 -17.56
CA CYS A 726 17.74 26.02 -16.20
C CYS A 726 18.98 26.67 -15.55
N LEU A 727 20.11 26.72 -16.25
CA LEU A 727 21.35 27.28 -15.68
C LEU A 727 21.25 28.78 -15.36
N THR A 728 20.32 29.49 -16.00
CA THR A 728 20.09 30.92 -15.77
C THR A 728 19.00 31.21 -14.74
N ALA A 729 18.33 30.17 -14.24
CA ALA A 729 17.19 30.22 -13.32
C ALA A 729 17.59 29.86 -11.87
N SER A 730 18.85 30.07 -11.49
CA SER A 730 19.39 29.70 -10.17
C SER A 730 19.14 28.21 -9.86
N PRO A 731 19.84 27.29 -10.57
CA PRO A 731 19.61 25.85 -10.45
C PRO A 731 19.98 25.36 -9.05
N ALA A 732 19.22 24.39 -8.54
CA ALA A 732 19.37 23.83 -7.21
C ALA A 732 19.17 22.31 -7.18
N ILE A 733 19.57 21.68 -6.07
CA ILE A 733 19.39 20.25 -5.83
C ILE A 733 18.36 20.04 -4.73
N LEU A 734 17.48 19.06 -4.91
CA LEU A 734 16.56 18.59 -3.89
C LEU A 734 17.04 17.26 -3.31
N GLU A 735 17.12 17.19 -1.98
CA GLU A 735 17.32 15.94 -1.24
C GLU A 735 15.96 15.32 -0.85
N PRO A 736 15.80 13.99 -0.89
CA PRO A 736 14.60 13.36 -0.40
C PRO A 736 14.62 13.32 1.14
N VAL A 737 13.44 13.45 1.73
CA VAL A 737 13.25 13.51 3.18
C VAL A 737 12.22 12.47 3.59
N TYR A 738 12.54 11.75 4.67
CA TYR A 738 11.62 10.87 5.35
C TYR A 738 10.84 11.63 6.42
N VAL A 739 9.55 11.31 6.57
CA VAL A 739 8.90 11.42 7.86
C VAL A 739 9.30 10.21 8.69
N CYS A 740 9.90 10.47 9.85
CA CYS A 740 10.33 9.48 10.82
C CYS A 740 9.40 9.54 12.02
N GLU A 741 8.61 8.48 12.24
CA GLU A 741 7.83 8.29 13.46
C GLU A 741 8.60 7.39 14.42
N ILE A 742 8.71 7.81 15.68
CA ILE A 742 9.40 7.06 16.72
C ILE A 742 8.48 6.94 17.92
N GLN A 743 8.18 5.70 18.31
CA GLN A 743 7.45 5.40 19.54
C GLN A 743 8.43 5.06 20.64
N THR A 744 8.29 5.70 21.80
CA THR A 744 9.19 5.48 22.93
C THR A 744 8.50 5.77 24.27
N PRO A 745 8.92 5.15 25.37
CA PRO A 745 8.66 5.69 26.70
C PRO A 745 9.37 7.02 26.93
N GLU A 746 8.82 7.83 27.86
CA GLU A 746 9.32 9.17 28.23
C GLU A 746 10.81 9.20 28.60
N ASP A 747 11.29 8.17 29.30
CA ASP A 747 12.67 8.08 29.81
C ASP A 747 13.74 7.96 28.70
N ALA A 748 13.32 7.66 27.47
CA ALA A 748 14.21 7.51 26.31
C ALA A 748 14.13 8.69 25.31
N LEU A 749 13.31 9.72 25.55
CA LEU A 749 13.19 10.91 24.68
C LEU A 749 14.52 11.63 24.46
N GLY A 750 15.36 11.76 25.49
CA GLY A 750 16.67 12.40 25.37
C GLY A 750 17.60 11.70 24.36
N GLY A 751 17.50 10.36 24.25
CA GLY A 751 18.22 9.58 23.26
C GLY A 751 17.74 9.86 21.82
N ILE A 752 16.44 10.12 21.65
CA ILE A 752 15.86 10.49 20.35
C ILE A 752 16.36 11.86 19.90
N TYR A 753 16.23 12.88 20.75
CA TYR A 753 16.62 14.24 20.40
C TYR A 753 18.10 14.34 20.02
N SER A 754 18.98 13.68 20.78
CA SER A 754 20.41 13.68 20.50
C SER A 754 20.74 13.01 19.16
N THR A 755 20.06 11.89 18.85
CA THR A 755 20.28 11.15 17.60
C THR A 755 19.74 11.92 16.38
N LEU A 756 18.52 12.45 16.46
CA LEU A 756 17.93 13.25 15.38
C LEU A 756 18.74 14.52 15.10
N ASN A 757 19.13 15.28 16.12
CA ASN A 757 19.92 16.50 15.95
C ASN A 757 21.27 16.23 15.25
N ARG A 758 21.93 15.11 15.59
CA ARG A 758 23.18 14.71 14.92
C ARG A 758 23.00 14.40 13.44
N LYS A 759 21.81 13.95 13.04
CA LYS A 759 21.46 13.54 11.67
C LYS A 759 20.63 14.58 10.90
N ARG A 760 20.69 15.86 11.31
CA ARG A 760 19.90 16.97 10.72
C ARG A 760 18.38 16.74 10.76
N GLY A 761 17.90 15.91 11.68
CA GLY A 761 16.48 15.65 11.88
C GLY A 761 15.77 16.85 12.50
N ILE A 762 14.58 17.20 12.01
CA ILE A 762 13.77 18.31 12.51
C ILE A 762 12.47 17.74 13.09
N ILE A 763 12.30 17.85 14.40
CA ILE A 763 11.09 17.42 15.09
C ILE A 763 10.00 18.46 14.87
N PHE A 764 8.82 18.03 14.42
CA PHE A 764 7.68 18.91 14.18
C PHE A 764 6.44 18.53 14.98
N SER A 765 6.37 17.32 15.52
CA SER A 765 5.31 16.89 16.44
C SER A 765 5.88 15.96 17.51
N GLU A 766 5.39 16.15 18.72
CA GLU A 766 5.65 15.31 19.88
C GLU A 766 4.36 15.21 20.69
N GLU A 767 3.80 14.00 20.73
CA GLU A 767 2.50 13.75 21.34
C GLU A 767 2.61 12.59 22.34
N ASN A 768 2.04 12.79 23.53
CA ASN A 768 1.86 11.73 24.52
C ASN A 768 0.57 10.96 24.20
N THR A 769 0.64 9.63 24.14
CA THR A 769 -0.55 8.78 23.96
C THR A 769 -1.33 8.70 25.27
N PRO A 770 -2.51 9.33 25.38
CA PRO A 770 -3.16 9.55 26.67
C PRO A 770 -3.51 8.23 27.37
N GLY A 771 -3.09 8.08 28.63
CA GLY A 771 -3.28 6.86 29.41
C GLY A 771 -2.15 5.83 29.26
N THR A 772 -1.08 6.17 28.51
CA THR A 772 0.16 5.37 28.44
C THR A 772 1.38 6.24 28.72
N PRO A 773 2.51 5.64 29.14
CA PRO A 773 3.80 6.34 29.23
C PRO A 773 4.49 6.50 27.86
N ILE A 774 3.79 6.27 26.73
CA ILE A 774 4.37 6.24 25.39
C ILE A 774 4.20 7.61 24.72
N TYR A 775 5.31 8.11 24.17
CA TYR A 775 5.41 9.28 23.33
C TYR A 775 5.58 8.87 21.87
N ILE A 776 4.96 9.63 20.98
CA ILE A 776 5.12 9.54 19.54
C ILE A 776 5.84 10.81 19.09
N VAL A 777 7.06 10.67 18.61
CA VAL A 777 7.87 11.76 18.06
C VAL A 777 7.87 11.66 16.55
N LYS A 778 7.46 12.72 15.85
CA LYS A 778 7.50 12.81 14.40
C LYS A 778 8.54 13.86 13.97
N ALA A 779 9.43 13.44 13.08
CA ALA A 779 10.53 14.28 12.59
C ALA A 779 10.75 14.13 11.09
N TYR A 780 11.21 15.20 10.44
CA TYR A 780 11.76 15.14 9.10
C TYR A 780 13.22 14.72 9.17
N LEU A 781 13.61 13.66 8.45
CA LEU A 781 14.96 13.11 8.42
C LEU A 781 15.43 12.98 6.97
N PRO A 782 16.51 13.69 6.55
CA PRO A 782 17.06 13.52 5.21
C PRO A 782 17.47 12.06 4.96
N VAL A 783 17.10 11.50 3.81
CA VAL A 783 17.34 10.07 3.53
C VAL A 783 18.82 9.71 3.60
N ASN A 784 19.71 10.59 3.16
CA ASN A 784 21.15 10.33 3.20
C ASN A 784 21.70 10.22 4.63
N GLU A 785 21.06 10.87 5.60
CA GLU A 785 21.42 10.81 7.01
C GLU A 785 20.75 9.62 7.74
N SER A 786 19.77 8.98 7.10
CA SER A 786 19.02 7.85 7.67
C SER A 786 19.83 6.55 7.73
N PHE A 787 20.91 6.44 6.95
CA PHE A 787 21.75 5.24 6.95
C PHE A 787 22.38 5.02 8.33
N GLY A 788 22.17 3.81 8.88
CA GLY A 788 22.61 3.46 10.23
C GLY A 788 21.83 4.16 11.37
N PHE A 789 20.84 5.01 11.06
CA PHE A 789 20.07 5.76 12.05
C PHE A 789 19.37 4.82 13.05
N THR A 790 18.77 3.73 12.57
CA THR A 790 18.08 2.75 13.42
C THR A 790 19.01 2.13 14.47
N ALA A 791 20.24 1.78 14.08
CA ALA A 791 21.22 1.21 15.00
C ALA A 791 21.69 2.23 16.03
N GLU A 792 21.98 3.46 15.61
CA GLU A 792 22.37 4.56 16.49
C GLU A 792 21.26 4.92 17.48
N LEU A 793 20.01 5.02 17.00
CA LEU A 793 18.85 5.31 17.83
C LEU A 793 18.61 4.21 18.85
N ARG A 794 18.70 2.95 18.43
CA ARG A 794 18.55 1.79 19.31
C ARG A 794 19.61 1.80 20.41
N ALA A 795 20.86 2.12 20.08
CA ALA A 795 21.93 2.24 21.07
C ALA A 795 21.67 3.40 22.04
N ALA A 796 21.27 4.58 21.54
CA ALA A 796 21.00 5.77 22.35
C ALA A 796 19.79 5.62 23.28
N THR A 797 18.84 4.75 22.93
CA THR A 797 17.59 4.52 23.68
C THR A 797 17.56 3.20 24.43
N SER A 798 18.70 2.48 24.51
CA SER A 798 18.78 1.12 25.10
C SER A 798 17.76 0.13 24.51
N GLY A 799 17.45 0.29 23.22
CA GLY A 799 16.51 -0.55 22.49
C GLY A 799 15.03 -0.26 22.72
N LYS A 800 14.70 0.86 23.38
CA LYS A 800 13.31 1.23 23.69
C LYS A 800 12.59 1.95 22.54
N ALA A 801 13.34 2.54 21.61
CA ALA A 801 12.79 3.26 20.48
C ALA A 801 13.05 2.55 19.15
N PHE A 802 12.03 2.55 18.29
CA PHE A 802 12.11 2.02 16.95
C PHE A 802 11.62 3.07 15.95
N PRO A 803 12.44 3.47 14.96
CA PRO A 803 12.04 4.45 13.98
C PRO A 803 11.34 3.78 12.80
N GLN A 804 10.33 4.45 12.28
CA GLN A 804 9.74 4.11 11.00
C GLN A 804 9.85 5.30 10.06
N CYS A 805 10.57 5.10 8.95
CA CYS A 805 10.84 6.12 7.97
C CYS A 805 10.00 5.88 6.72
N GLN A 806 9.26 6.90 6.28
CA GLN A 806 8.51 6.88 5.04
C GLN A 806 8.89 8.09 4.19
N PHE A 807 9.06 7.90 2.88
CA PHE A 807 9.26 9.02 1.96
C PHE A 807 8.10 10.00 2.06
N ASP A 808 8.41 11.26 2.35
CA ASP A 808 7.42 12.31 2.53
C ASP A 808 7.51 13.33 1.40
N HIS A 809 8.63 14.04 1.28
CA HIS A 809 8.79 15.09 0.27
C HIS A 809 10.25 15.26 -0.20
N TRP A 810 10.41 16.14 -1.18
CA TRP A 810 11.70 16.61 -1.68
C TRP A 810 11.98 17.98 -1.08
N GLN A 811 13.12 18.14 -0.41
CA GLN A 811 13.52 19.39 0.25
C GLN A 811 14.73 20.00 -0.44
N LEU A 812 14.79 21.34 -0.49
CA LEU A 812 15.94 22.06 -1.03
C LEU A 812 17.22 21.75 -0.24
N TYR A 813 18.25 21.25 -0.93
CA TYR A 813 19.56 21.04 -0.34
C TYR A 813 20.30 22.38 -0.28
N GLN A 814 20.39 22.95 0.92
CA GLN A 814 20.85 24.32 1.14
C GLN A 814 22.27 24.56 0.60
N GLY A 815 22.39 25.55 -0.30
CA GLY A 815 23.64 25.99 -0.92
C GLY A 815 23.53 26.10 -2.46
N ASN A 816 24.60 26.58 -3.09
CA ASN A 816 24.62 26.79 -4.55
C ASN A 816 25.37 25.65 -5.26
N PRO A 817 24.71 24.77 -6.05
CA PRO A 817 25.38 23.66 -6.72
C PRO A 817 26.41 24.10 -7.77
N LEU A 818 26.39 25.35 -8.24
CA LEU A 818 27.37 25.89 -9.17
C LEU A 818 28.70 26.27 -8.50
N ASP A 819 28.72 26.44 -7.17
CA ASP A 819 29.96 26.66 -6.42
C ASP A 819 30.53 25.32 -5.95
N PRO A 820 31.69 24.86 -6.47
CA PRO A 820 32.30 23.59 -6.11
C PRO A 820 32.66 23.46 -4.62
N ASN A 821 32.81 24.58 -3.91
CA ASN A 821 33.14 24.59 -2.48
C ASN A 821 31.91 24.45 -1.58
N SER A 822 30.71 24.61 -2.14
CA SER A 822 29.47 24.40 -1.40
C SER A 822 29.19 22.90 -1.22
N LYS A 823 28.40 22.54 -0.21
CA LYS A 823 27.96 21.14 -0.01
C LYS A 823 27.22 20.59 -1.23
N PRO A 824 26.24 21.31 -1.84
CA PRO A 824 25.60 20.84 -3.07
C PRO A 824 26.56 20.73 -4.27
N GLY A 825 27.54 21.62 -4.40
CA GLY A 825 28.53 21.57 -5.49
C GLY A 825 29.46 20.36 -5.38
N ALA A 826 29.95 20.06 -4.17
CA ALA A 826 30.73 18.85 -3.92
C ALA A 826 29.91 17.58 -4.19
N LEU A 827 28.63 17.56 -3.80
CA LEU A 827 27.70 16.47 -4.11
C LEU A 827 27.53 16.29 -5.62
N VAL A 828 27.23 17.37 -6.36
CA VAL A 828 27.07 17.34 -7.82
C VAL A 828 28.34 16.81 -8.49
N ALA A 829 29.52 17.31 -8.11
CA ALA A 829 30.80 16.82 -8.63
C ALA A 829 30.99 15.32 -8.37
N SER A 830 30.63 14.82 -7.18
CA SER A 830 30.74 13.41 -6.82
C SER A 830 29.79 12.51 -7.66
N ILE A 831 28.55 12.96 -7.90
CA ILE A 831 27.58 12.23 -8.73
C ILE A 831 28.06 12.20 -10.18
N ARG A 832 28.54 13.33 -10.70
CA ARG A 832 29.09 13.42 -12.07
C ARG A 832 30.27 12.49 -12.26
N LYS A 833 31.19 12.46 -11.29
CA LYS A 833 32.35 11.55 -11.29
C LYS A 833 31.92 10.08 -11.33
N ARG A 834 30.94 9.69 -10.52
CA ARG A 834 30.39 8.33 -10.50
C ARG A 834 29.79 7.95 -11.85
N LYS A 835 29.04 8.87 -12.47
CA LYS A 835 28.47 8.69 -13.82
C LYS A 835 29.49 8.81 -14.96
N GLY A 836 30.80 8.90 -14.66
CA GLY A 836 31.85 9.00 -15.68
C GLY A 836 31.89 10.35 -16.42
N LYS A 837 31.26 11.39 -15.88
CA LYS A 837 31.21 12.74 -16.48
C LYS A 837 32.29 13.66 -15.92
N PRO A 838 32.67 14.74 -16.64
CA PRO A 838 33.55 15.76 -16.09
C PRO A 838 32.97 16.34 -14.80
N GLU A 839 33.78 16.44 -13.74
CA GLU A 839 33.33 16.95 -12.43
C GLU A 839 32.76 18.38 -12.53
N ALA A 840 33.27 19.18 -13.46
CA ALA A 840 32.75 20.51 -13.76
C ALA A 840 31.38 20.44 -14.49
N ILE A 841 30.46 21.30 -14.07
CA ILE A 841 29.16 21.51 -14.72
C ILE A 841 29.40 22.19 -16.07
N PRO A 842 28.65 21.84 -17.14
CA PRO A 842 28.84 22.47 -18.44
C PRO A 842 28.57 23.98 -18.36
N SER A 843 29.45 24.78 -18.98
CA SER A 843 29.29 26.24 -19.03
C SER A 843 28.06 26.65 -19.84
N LEU A 844 27.51 27.82 -19.51
CA LEU A 844 26.35 28.38 -20.19
C LEU A 844 26.56 28.57 -21.70
N ASP A 845 27.80 28.85 -22.11
CA ASP A 845 28.20 29.02 -23.51
C ASP A 845 27.99 27.76 -24.37
N ASN A 846 27.88 26.57 -23.75
CA ASN A 846 27.57 25.34 -24.47
C ASN A 846 26.10 25.30 -24.94
N PHE A 847 25.22 26.06 -24.30
CA PHE A 847 23.77 25.95 -24.47
C PHE A 847 23.14 27.19 -25.10
N ILE A 848 23.60 28.39 -24.70
CA ILE A 848 23.04 29.66 -25.19
C ILE A 848 23.87 30.19 -26.35
N ASP A 849 23.21 30.44 -27.48
CA ASP A 849 23.78 31.11 -28.64
C ASP A 849 23.52 32.62 -28.56
N LYS A 850 24.49 33.44 -28.98
CA LYS A 850 24.28 34.89 -29.17
C LYS A 850 23.53 35.15 -30.48
N LEU A 851 22.67 36.18 -30.50
CA LEU A 851 21.82 36.55 -31.65
C LEU A 851 22.60 36.73 -32.94
#